data_AF-A0A8B8CDM0-F1
#
_entry.id   AF-A0A8B8CDM0-F1
#
_cell.length_a   1.000
_cell.length_b   1.000
_cell.length_c   1.000
_cell.angle_alpha   90.00
_cell.angle_beta   90.00
_cell.angle_gamma   90.00
#
_symmetry.space_group_name_H-M   'P 1'
#
loop_
_entity.id
_entity.type
_entity.pdbx_description
1 polymer ?
#
loop_
_entity_poly.entity_id
_entity_poly.type
_entity_poly.pdbx_seq_one_letter_code
_entity_poly.pdbx_strand_id
1 'polypeptide(L)'
;MDRDSFWKLRFDSKTVKQLFDFEIKHTPESEDRFCKSLLESVHLDDLLEEVRALSGTLVLQRTIPITTKQFEAGTIFVFEVDVFSEKGLLQLSERNLSNKDLFLKSDLKNTTKVLWVHSESIHVIEAKLRVCKEYEQFIGSNNILLHHTLDEYDEICKASGAQKLESLNKIVISIIKNIPDRTSLVRIVTMAADQALSWQNIKDLCFGVDLWDDGTHIGIVRNRQYICYFARTVNRLKNKLVAETLNEIAKSLGSKICQGILEHIESRVRANLENELFYRNIKVFSGALFTTYAIVGIFITALNPLLGLMFAVFTIVTAFVWSVDINSTDWREKVADEIYETVLQKKQTIISKSVFRIEAVCTKTSTNLLKVSTQIKDRIKRLILVDQNLSIKEWKKRERIKKPEALQHSAILTYTAGIKDGKSSVKVFLRHEDEEAKKVFIKHCNFPPEIIKFIAITDILGSNSDKNKGTTSKPSLIHQAFRQRMRSIIKTHGRKLMAKHSIVVGLGVGRREDVDKPCIVIHCLDKSLVPFGENPLPKFIEGCPVEIKEDFVLFGHCINCTSLKAGCGIGRPSHPSAGSVGFPVRSRKVPSERGFLTASHVALKDFENLYETNTLLSQHPLNQTVHRIVHPPFIETQNNNFIGNVVDSFCGNFGRMGIGIDAAYVKLNKPKLGEQVDVELANEQDLEYGGNTCVTKKGRATKTTEGFLNPEKLSVCMTHETHSGAFLYFEECYQVNDNQSGPFFLEGDSGSGVYLRDPSDENKPLKPLGIAFARMNSITAVCQIEEILNAFDISICQEVVLPMDVDQ
;
A
#
# COMPACT_ATOMS: atom_id res chain seq x y z
N MET A 1 6.28 -27.72 6.82
CA MET A 1 6.12 -26.70 7.88
C MET A 1 5.54 -25.47 7.22
N ASP A 2 4.21 -25.34 7.21
CA ASP A 2 3.52 -24.18 6.61
C ASP A 2 3.86 -22.93 7.43
N ARG A 3 4.61 -22.01 6.82
CA ARG A 3 4.75 -20.64 7.33
C ARG A 3 3.37 -19.98 7.23
N ASP A 4 2.84 -19.58 8.38
CA ASP A 4 1.63 -18.77 8.63
C ASP A 4 0.58 -18.73 7.49
N SER A 5 -0.55 -19.41 7.72
CA SER A 5 -1.74 -19.42 6.85
C SER A 5 -2.34 -18.05 6.57
N PHE A 6 -1.98 -17.05 7.40
CA PHE A 6 -2.31 -15.63 7.24
C PHE A 6 -1.19 -14.76 7.79
N TRP A 7 -1.11 -13.50 7.38
CA TRP A 7 -0.24 -12.50 8.03
C TRP A 7 -0.97 -11.18 8.24
N LYS A 8 -0.48 -10.38 9.19
CA LYS A 8 -1.03 -9.05 9.49
C LYS A 8 -0.08 -7.98 8.97
N LEU A 9 -0.61 -7.04 8.21
CA LEU A 9 0.13 -5.90 7.67
C LEU A 9 -0.32 -4.64 8.40
N ARG A 10 0.63 -3.95 9.04
CA ARG A 10 0.39 -2.67 9.72
C ARG A 10 0.97 -1.53 8.88
N PHE A 11 0.23 -0.44 8.76
CA PHE A 11 0.63 0.72 7.98
C PHE A 11 0.05 2.00 8.55
N ASP A 12 0.61 3.14 8.16
CA ASP A 12 0.11 4.46 8.51
C ASP A 12 -0.17 5.25 7.22
N SER A 13 -1.43 5.20 6.75
CA SER A 13 -1.87 5.99 5.61
C SER A 13 -2.89 7.03 6.06
N LYS A 14 -2.54 8.31 5.88
CA LYS A 14 -3.44 9.43 6.18
C LYS A 14 -4.74 9.34 5.35
N THR A 15 -4.63 8.95 4.09
CA THR A 15 -5.78 8.80 3.18
C THR A 15 -6.73 7.71 3.68
N VAL A 16 -6.20 6.53 4.02
CA VAL A 16 -7.01 5.42 4.53
C VAL A 16 -7.62 5.77 5.89
N LYS A 17 -6.86 6.38 6.80
CA LYS A 17 -7.41 6.87 8.08
C LYS A 17 -8.61 7.79 7.87
N GLN A 18 -8.52 8.77 6.97
CA GLN A 18 -9.63 9.67 6.67
C GLN A 18 -10.86 8.97 6.05
N LEU A 19 -10.65 7.89 5.27
CA LEU A 19 -11.75 7.12 4.68
C LEU A 19 -12.55 6.34 5.73
N PHE A 20 -11.86 5.82 6.75
CA PHE A 20 -12.45 4.96 7.78
C PHE A 20 -12.73 5.67 9.11
N ASP A 21 -12.35 6.94 9.24
CA ASP A 21 -12.74 7.81 10.35
C ASP A 21 -14.20 8.29 10.17
N PHE A 22 -15.14 7.46 10.60
CA PHE A 22 -16.56 7.79 10.56
C PHE A 22 -17.35 7.23 11.72
N GLU A 23 -18.42 7.95 12.03
CA GLU A 23 -19.48 7.51 12.92
C GLU A 23 -20.78 7.27 12.14
N ILE A 24 -21.49 6.24 12.56
CA ILE A 24 -22.88 6.03 12.20
C ILE A 24 -23.69 6.44 13.41
N LYS A 25 -24.44 7.53 13.28
CA LYS A 25 -25.23 8.04 14.39
C LYS A 25 -26.46 7.15 14.55
N HIS A 26 -26.52 6.47 15.69
CA HIS A 26 -27.78 5.94 16.21
C HIS A 26 -28.68 7.13 16.58
N THR A 27 -29.99 6.96 16.54
CA THR A 27 -30.98 8.00 16.82
C THR A 27 -30.66 8.84 18.07
N PRO A 28 -31.12 10.11 18.18
CA PRO A 28 -30.92 10.89 19.40
C PRO A 28 -31.32 10.07 20.63
N GLU A 29 -30.42 10.01 21.62
CA GLU A 29 -30.33 9.02 22.70
C GLU A 29 -31.60 8.86 23.56
N SER A 30 -32.57 9.77 23.44
CA SER A 30 -33.79 9.82 24.25
C SER A 30 -35.05 9.19 23.64
N GLU A 31 -35.08 8.83 22.34
CA GLU A 31 -36.38 8.67 21.65
C GLU A 31 -36.79 7.28 21.11
N ASP A 32 -35.87 6.32 20.89
CA ASP A 32 -36.23 4.97 20.38
C ASP A 32 -35.31 3.88 20.96
N ARG A 33 -35.59 3.50 22.21
CA ARG A 33 -34.85 2.46 22.94
C ARG A 33 -34.94 1.08 22.28
N PHE A 34 -36.01 0.81 21.52
CA PHE A 34 -36.20 -0.48 20.86
C PHE A 34 -35.25 -0.63 19.67
N CYS A 35 -35.12 0.40 18.82
CA CYS A 35 -34.13 0.43 17.75
C CYS A 35 -32.70 0.19 18.26
N LYS A 36 -32.30 0.93 19.31
CA LYS A 36 -30.96 0.77 19.93
C LYS A 36 -30.71 -0.67 20.38
N SER A 37 -31.67 -1.28 21.07
CA SER A 37 -31.56 -2.67 21.55
C SER A 37 -31.41 -3.67 20.40
N LEU A 38 -32.10 -3.46 19.27
CA LEU A 38 -31.95 -4.31 18.09
C LEU A 38 -30.54 -4.21 17.49
N LEU A 39 -29.96 -3.01 17.43
CA LEU A 39 -28.60 -2.80 16.90
C LEU A 39 -27.52 -3.39 17.82
N GLU A 40 -27.66 -3.21 19.13
CA GLU A 40 -26.76 -3.80 20.14
C GLU A 40 -26.79 -5.33 20.08
N SER A 41 -27.96 -5.93 19.90
CA SER A 41 -28.12 -7.40 19.85
C SER A 41 -27.44 -8.07 18.64
N VAL A 42 -27.16 -7.30 17.58
CA VAL A 42 -26.40 -7.76 16.41
C VAL A 42 -24.96 -7.26 16.44
N HIS A 43 -24.50 -6.72 17.57
CA HIS A 43 -23.14 -6.23 17.76
C HIS A 43 -22.72 -5.19 16.71
N LEU A 44 -23.65 -4.32 16.29
CA LEU A 44 -23.40 -3.39 15.17
C LEU A 44 -22.13 -2.55 15.39
N ASP A 45 -21.91 -2.07 16.62
CA ASP A 45 -20.75 -1.24 16.94
C ASP A 45 -19.43 -2.02 16.85
N ASP A 46 -19.38 -3.28 17.30
CA ASP A 46 -18.20 -4.16 17.15
C ASP A 46 -17.87 -4.36 15.66
N LEU A 47 -18.89 -4.56 14.82
CA LEU A 47 -18.73 -4.73 13.38
C LEU A 47 -18.27 -3.44 12.68
N LEU A 48 -18.67 -2.27 13.19
CA LEU A 48 -18.17 -0.99 12.71
C LEU A 48 -16.71 -0.76 13.11
N GLU A 49 -16.31 -1.19 14.32
CA GLU A 49 -14.91 -1.16 14.75
C GLU A 49 -14.01 -2.02 13.87
N GLU A 50 -14.46 -3.19 13.44
CA GLU A 50 -13.71 -4.01 12.46
C GLU A 50 -13.48 -3.27 11.13
N VAL A 51 -14.48 -2.51 10.66
CA VAL A 51 -14.34 -1.69 9.45
C VAL A 51 -13.38 -0.53 9.70
N ARG A 52 -13.45 0.13 10.87
CA ARG A 52 -12.53 1.20 11.26
C ARG A 52 -11.09 0.71 11.40
N ALA A 53 -10.88 -0.54 11.82
CA ALA A 53 -9.55 -1.14 11.97
C ALA A 53 -8.78 -1.24 10.63
N LEU A 54 -9.48 -1.24 9.49
CA LEU A 54 -8.87 -1.15 8.16
C LEU A 54 -8.07 0.15 7.95
N SER A 55 -8.24 1.15 8.83
CA SER A 55 -7.45 2.39 8.82
C SER A 55 -5.95 2.21 9.04
N GLY A 56 -5.52 1.09 9.61
CA GLY A 56 -4.11 0.84 9.89
C GLY A 56 -3.67 -0.62 9.97
N THR A 57 -4.59 -1.58 9.79
CA THR A 57 -4.23 -3.01 9.79
C THR A 57 -5.03 -3.80 8.75
N LEU A 58 -4.34 -4.63 7.98
CA LEU A 58 -4.93 -5.65 7.09
C LEU A 58 -4.54 -7.04 7.56
N VAL A 59 -5.48 -7.99 7.43
CA VAL A 59 -5.23 -9.42 7.65
C VAL A 59 -5.34 -10.11 6.29
N LEU A 60 -4.25 -10.70 5.84
CA LEU A 60 -4.11 -11.28 4.50
C LEU A 60 -3.99 -12.81 4.62
N GLN A 61 -4.86 -13.55 3.92
CA GLN A 61 -4.94 -15.01 4.00
C GLN A 61 -4.33 -15.69 2.77
N ARG A 62 -3.44 -16.66 2.98
CA ARG A 62 -2.84 -17.49 1.91
C ARG A 62 -3.61 -18.78 1.67
N THR A 63 -4.18 -19.34 2.74
CA THR A 63 -4.90 -20.61 2.67
C THR A 63 -6.34 -20.34 2.24
N ILE A 64 -6.71 -20.93 1.11
CA ILE A 64 -8.07 -20.87 0.60
C ILE A 64 -8.74 -22.18 1.00
N PRO A 65 -9.84 -22.16 1.77
CA PRO A 65 -10.53 -23.38 2.14
C PRO A 65 -11.08 -24.14 0.94
N ILE A 66 -10.93 -25.47 0.98
CA ILE A 66 -11.39 -26.41 -0.05
C ILE A 66 -12.92 -26.58 -0.02
N THR A 67 -13.56 -26.23 1.10
CA THR A 67 -15.01 -26.39 1.31
C THR A 67 -15.82 -25.18 0.85
N THR A 68 -17.07 -25.39 0.46
CA THR A 68 -18.17 -24.41 0.26
C THR A 68 -18.54 -23.60 1.51
N LYS A 69 -17.65 -23.55 2.50
CA LYS A 69 -17.75 -22.75 3.71
C LYS A 69 -17.69 -21.28 3.33
N GLN A 70 -18.75 -20.54 3.65
CA GLN A 70 -18.82 -19.10 3.40
C GLN A 70 -17.77 -18.35 4.25
N PHE A 71 -17.39 -17.15 3.84
CA PHE A 71 -16.33 -16.39 4.50
C PHE A 71 -16.89 -15.17 5.17
N GLU A 72 -16.18 -14.66 6.17
CA GLU A 72 -16.48 -13.33 6.67
C GLU A 72 -16.35 -12.32 5.52
N ALA A 73 -17.40 -11.53 5.28
CA ALA A 73 -17.41 -10.54 4.22
C ALA A 73 -16.23 -9.57 4.38
N GLY A 74 -15.53 -9.27 3.28
CA GLY A 74 -14.33 -8.45 3.28
C GLY A 74 -13.05 -9.20 3.67
N THR A 75 -13.08 -10.51 3.86
CA THR A 75 -11.84 -11.32 3.99
C THR A 75 -10.95 -11.12 2.77
N ILE A 76 -9.64 -10.97 2.96
CA ILE A 76 -8.69 -10.72 1.88
C ILE A 76 -7.85 -11.98 1.64
N PHE A 77 -8.00 -12.57 0.46
CA PHE A 77 -7.21 -13.70 -0.01
C PHE A 77 -6.11 -13.22 -0.95
N VAL A 78 -4.91 -13.74 -0.74
CA VAL A 78 -3.74 -13.33 -1.49
C VAL A 78 -3.07 -14.51 -2.18
N PHE A 79 -2.74 -14.32 -3.46
CA PHE A 79 -1.85 -15.19 -4.21
C PHE A 79 -0.61 -14.41 -4.64
N GLU A 80 0.55 -14.85 -4.18
CA GLU A 80 1.82 -14.14 -4.38
C GLU A 80 2.55 -14.61 -5.64
N VAL A 81 2.99 -13.64 -6.44
CA VAL A 81 3.77 -13.86 -7.66
C VAL A 81 5.02 -12.98 -7.67
N ASP A 82 6.14 -13.55 -8.09
CA ASP A 82 7.39 -12.84 -8.29
C ASP A 82 7.58 -12.58 -9.79
N VAL A 83 7.84 -11.32 -10.15
CA VAL A 83 8.23 -10.92 -11.50
C VAL A 83 9.70 -10.55 -11.46
N PHE A 84 10.48 -11.16 -12.35
CA PHE A 84 11.91 -10.96 -12.48
C PHE A 84 12.32 -10.93 -13.94
N SER A 85 13.54 -10.48 -14.19
CA SER A 85 14.15 -10.43 -15.51
C SER A 85 15.04 -11.65 -15.69
N GLU A 86 14.93 -12.33 -16.84
CA GLU A 86 15.83 -13.41 -17.23
C GLU A 86 16.04 -13.34 -18.76
N LYS A 87 17.31 -13.22 -19.20
CA LYS A 87 17.71 -13.26 -20.62
C LYS A 87 16.95 -12.28 -21.53
N GLY A 88 16.74 -11.04 -21.12
CA GLY A 88 16.01 -10.06 -21.95
C GLY A 88 14.54 -9.91 -21.60
N LEU A 89 13.96 -10.87 -20.88
CA LEU A 89 12.52 -11.06 -20.82
C LEU A 89 11.99 -11.07 -19.38
N LEU A 90 10.83 -10.46 -19.18
CA LEU A 90 10.13 -10.54 -17.90
C LEU A 90 9.51 -11.92 -17.73
N GLN A 91 9.98 -12.64 -16.73
CA GLN A 91 9.44 -13.92 -16.29
C GLN A 91 8.56 -13.74 -15.05
N LEU A 92 7.74 -14.75 -14.80
CA LEU A 92 6.87 -14.82 -13.64
C LEU A 92 7.07 -16.17 -12.96
N SER A 93 7.20 -16.16 -11.63
CA SER A 93 7.17 -17.37 -10.81
C SER A 93 6.14 -17.23 -9.70
N GLU A 94 5.54 -18.35 -9.32
CA GLU A 94 4.46 -18.42 -8.33
C GLU A 94 5.03 -18.93 -7.02
N ARG A 95 4.78 -18.24 -5.90
CA ARG A 95 5.33 -18.65 -4.60
C ARG A 95 4.66 -19.90 -4.02
N ASN A 96 3.42 -20.19 -4.42
CA ASN A 96 2.68 -21.35 -3.94
C ASN A 96 1.74 -21.94 -5.02
N LEU A 97 2.25 -22.91 -5.79
CA LEU A 97 1.52 -23.60 -6.84
C LEU A 97 0.26 -24.34 -6.35
N SER A 98 0.28 -24.87 -5.12
CA SER A 98 -0.80 -25.75 -4.61
C SER A 98 -2.15 -25.03 -4.45
N ASN A 99 -2.13 -23.71 -4.23
CA ASN A 99 -3.34 -22.92 -4.04
C ASN A 99 -3.78 -22.15 -5.30
N LYS A 100 -3.03 -22.24 -6.41
CA LYS A 100 -3.29 -21.45 -7.64
C LYS A 100 -4.70 -21.68 -8.19
N ASP A 101 -5.03 -22.93 -8.47
CA ASP A 101 -6.32 -23.28 -9.08
C ASP A 101 -7.48 -22.90 -8.16
N LEU A 102 -7.31 -23.16 -6.86
CA LEU A 102 -8.30 -22.80 -5.86
C LEU A 102 -8.46 -21.28 -5.78
N PHE A 103 -7.38 -20.50 -5.81
CA PHE A 103 -7.45 -19.05 -5.86
C PHE A 103 -8.13 -18.55 -7.11
N LEU A 104 -7.70 -19.00 -8.28
CA LEU A 104 -8.19 -18.45 -9.55
C LEU A 104 -9.63 -18.84 -9.83
N LYS A 105 -10.04 -20.08 -9.51
CA LYS A 105 -11.35 -20.64 -9.91
C LYS A 105 -12.43 -20.58 -8.84
N SER A 106 -12.08 -20.39 -7.56
CA SER A 106 -13.10 -20.33 -6.51
C SER A 106 -13.95 -19.07 -6.61
N ASP A 107 -15.27 -19.27 -6.52
CA ASP A 107 -16.27 -18.21 -6.38
C ASP A 107 -16.32 -17.75 -4.91
N LEU A 108 -15.39 -16.87 -4.55
CA LEU A 108 -15.28 -16.32 -3.20
C LEU A 108 -16.12 -15.03 -3.07
N LYS A 109 -17.45 -15.18 -3.23
CA LYS A 109 -18.38 -14.05 -3.12
C LYS A 109 -18.21 -13.28 -1.81
N ASN A 110 -18.35 -11.95 -1.87
CA ASN A 110 -18.17 -11.03 -0.75
C ASN A 110 -16.76 -11.02 -0.12
N THR A 111 -15.73 -11.52 -0.81
CA THR A 111 -14.32 -11.46 -0.38
C THR A 111 -13.48 -10.66 -1.37
N THR A 112 -12.31 -10.22 -0.94
CA THR A 112 -11.36 -9.48 -1.77
C THR A 112 -10.23 -10.41 -2.19
N LYS A 113 -10.08 -10.66 -3.50
CA LYS A 113 -9.00 -11.47 -4.07
C LYS A 113 -7.90 -10.57 -4.60
N VAL A 114 -6.66 -10.83 -4.21
CA VAL A 114 -5.51 -10.01 -4.59
C VAL A 114 -4.40 -10.88 -5.18
N LEU A 115 -4.00 -10.58 -6.42
CA LEU A 115 -2.71 -11.00 -6.97
C LEU A 115 -1.66 -10.04 -6.43
N TRP A 116 -0.80 -10.56 -5.56
CA TRP A 116 0.22 -9.79 -4.87
C TRP A 116 1.55 -9.93 -5.56
N VAL A 117 1.94 -8.86 -6.24
CA VAL A 117 3.08 -8.81 -7.15
C VAL A 117 4.31 -8.32 -6.42
N HIS A 118 5.38 -9.10 -6.51
CA HIS A 118 6.71 -8.77 -6.03
C HIS A 118 7.64 -8.55 -7.22
N SER A 119 8.45 -7.49 -7.17
CA SER A 119 9.57 -7.26 -8.07
C SER A 119 10.56 -6.29 -7.41
N GLU A 120 11.84 -6.35 -7.79
CA GLU A 120 12.89 -5.50 -7.20
C GLU A 120 13.41 -4.41 -8.15
N SER A 121 13.86 -4.82 -9.34
CA SER A 121 14.51 -3.93 -10.33
C SER A 121 13.68 -3.81 -11.60
N ILE A 122 12.35 -3.84 -11.43
CA ILE A 122 11.36 -3.74 -12.51
C ILE A 122 10.37 -2.64 -12.13
N HIS A 123 9.98 -1.83 -13.11
CA HIS A 123 8.96 -0.81 -12.90
C HIS A 123 7.60 -1.46 -12.56
N VAL A 124 6.88 -0.86 -11.62
CA VAL A 124 5.65 -1.42 -11.03
C VAL A 124 4.59 -1.74 -12.09
N ILE A 125 4.43 -0.87 -13.08
CA ILE A 125 3.41 -1.05 -14.13
C ILE A 125 3.78 -2.19 -15.07
N GLU A 126 5.05 -2.34 -15.42
CA GLU A 126 5.56 -3.43 -16.24
C GLU A 126 5.44 -4.78 -15.53
N ALA A 127 5.73 -4.83 -14.22
CA ALA A 127 5.50 -6.03 -13.41
C ALA A 127 4.01 -6.42 -13.39
N LYS A 128 3.11 -5.45 -13.15
CA LYS A 128 1.67 -5.68 -13.19
C LYS A 128 1.17 -6.10 -14.57
N LEU A 129 1.70 -5.53 -15.65
CA LEU A 129 1.35 -5.92 -17.02
C LEU A 129 1.76 -7.37 -17.32
N ARG A 130 2.95 -7.80 -16.87
CA ARG A 130 3.39 -9.20 -17.03
C ARG A 130 2.45 -10.18 -16.33
N VAL A 131 2.02 -9.85 -15.11
CA VAL A 131 1.03 -10.63 -14.34
C VAL A 131 -0.34 -10.60 -15.01
N CYS A 132 -0.75 -9.43 -15.52
CA CYS A 132 -2.02 -9.26 -16.21
C CYS A 132 -2.10 -10.15 -17.46
N LYS A 133 -1.03 -10.28 -18.23
CA LYS A 133 -0.96 -11.18 -19.38
C LYS A 133 -1.11 -12.65 -18.99
N GLU A 134 -0.50 -13.05 -17.89
CA GLU A 134 -0.55 -14.44 -17.42
C GLU A 134 -1.96 -14.84 -16.97
N TYR A 135 -2.67 -13.95 -16.27
CA TYR A 135 -3.95 -14.25 -15.63
C TYR A 135 -5.14 -13.49 -16.23
N GLU A 136 -5.03 -12.99 -17.46
CA GLU A 136 -6.02 -12.09 -18.08
C GLU A 136 -7.45 -12.64 -18.00
N GLN A 137 -7.61 -13.94 -18.27
CA GLN A 137 -8.91 -14.62 -18.26
C GLN A 137 -9.59 -14.63 -16.88
N PHE A 138 -8.81 -14.59 -15.80
CA PHE A 138 -9.31 -14.67 -14.42
C PHE A 138 -9.51 -13.29 -13.79
N ILE A 139 -8.69 -12.31 -14.15
CA ILE A 139 -8.73 -10.97 -13.55
C ILE A 139 -10.09 -10.31 -13.79
N GLY A 140 -10.56 -10.33 -15.04
CA GLY A 140 -11.84 -9.71 -15.40
C GLY A 140 -13.06 -10.50 -14.91
N SER A 141 -13.01 -11.84 -14.95
CA SER A 141 -14.16 -12.70 -14.62
C SER A 141 -14.38 -12.85 -13.11
N ASN A 142 -13.32 -12.81 -12.31
CA ASN A 142 -13.37 -13.08 -10.87
C ASN A 142 -13.03 -11.88 -9.99
N ASN A 143 -13.05 -10.66 -10.56
CA ASN A 143 -12.79 -9.39 -9.88
C ASN A 143 -11.54 -9.42 -8.97
N ILE A 144 -10.41 -9.80 -9.56
CA ILE A 144 -9.14 -9.96 -8.83
C ILE A 144 -8.34 -8.66 -8.92
N LEU A 145 -7.97 -8.08 -7.77
CA LEU A 145 -7.15 -6.88 -7.71
C LEU A 145 -5.67 -7.23 -7.95
N LEU A 146 -4.98 -6.40 -8.74
CA LEU A 146 -3.52 -6.49 -8.88
C LEU A 146 -2.87 -5.46 -7.97
N HIS A 147 -2.13 -5.92 -6.97
CA HIS A 147 -1.44 -5.08 -6.02
C HIS A 147 0.06 -5.43 -6.04
N HIS A 148 0.90 -4.44 -6.33
CA HIS A 148 2.33 -4.57 -6.14
C HIS A 148 2.69 -4.24 -4.70
N THR A 149 3.71 -4.89 -4.14
CA THR A 149 4.25 -4.59 -2.80
C THR A 149 4.61 -3.13 -2.53
N LEU A 150 4.75 -2.33 -3.58
CA LEU A 150 5.13 -0.92 -3.50
C LEU A 150 3.91 0.00 -3.59
N ASP A 151 2.74 -0.50 -4.00
CA ASP A 151 1.51 0.27 -4.04
C ASP A 151 1.06 0.71 -2.64
N GLU A 152 0.18 1.70 -2.61
CA GLU A 152 -0.55 2.04 -1.39
C GLU A 152 -1.72 1.05 -1.19
N TYR A 153 -2.12 0.82 0.05
CA TYR A 153 -3.12 -0.21 0.42
C TYR A 153 -4.56 0.26 0.24
N ASP A 154 -4.78 1.50 -0.21
CA ASP A 154 -6.08 2.17 -0.29
C ASP A 154 -7.14 1.32 -1.00
N GLU A 155 -6.80 0.72 -2.15
CA GLU A 155 -7.77 -0.06 -2.94
C GLU A 155 -8.19 -1.37 -2.27
N ILE A 156 -7.27 -2.05 -1.59
CA ILE A 156 -7.59 -3.27 -0.83
C ILE A 156 -8.49 -2.90 0.35
N CYS A 157 -8.18 -1.81 1.06
CA CYS A 157 -8.97 -1.35 2.19
C CYS A 157 -10.39 -0.97 1.76
N LYS A 158 -10.54 -0.21 0.66
CA LYS A 158 -11.85 0.18 0.12
C LYS A 158 -12.68 -1.04 -0.30
N ALA A 159 -12.08 -2.00 -1.00
CA ALA A 159 -12.78 -3.22 -1.43
C ALA A 159 -13.26 -4.06 -0.24
N SER A 160 -12.37 -4.33 0.72
CA SER A 160 -12.69 -5.07 1.94
C SER A 160 -13.74 -4.34 2.79
N GLY A 161 -13.56 -3.02 2.98
CA GLY A 161 -14.47 -2.17 3.74
C GLY A 161 -15.87 -2.09 3.14
N ALA A 162 -15.97 -1.95 1.80
CA ALA A 162 -17.25 -1.95 1.10
C ALA A 162 -17.99 -3.27 1.31
N GLN A 163 -17.30 -4.40 1.18
CA GLN A 163 -17.90 -5.73 1.40
C GLN A 163 -18.38 -5.93 2.85
N LYS A 164 -17.59 -5.50 3.84
CA LYS A 164 -18.00 -5.53 5.26
C LYS A 164 -19.24 -4.67 5.51
N LEU A 165 -19.26 -3.44 5.00
CA LEU A 165 -20.41 -2.53 5.13
C LEU A 165 -21.65 -3.04 4.38
N GLU A 166 -21.48 -3.69 3.24
CA GLU A 166 -22.58 -4.33 2.50
C GLU A 166 -23.20 -5.47 3.29
N SER A 167 -22.40 -6.35 3.88
CA SER A 167 -22.86 -7.41 4.78
C SER A 167 -23.60 -6.82 6.00
N LEU A 168 -23.04 -5.78 6.61
CA LEU A 168 -23.68 -5.04 7.71
C LEU A 168 -25.05 -4.48 7.31
N ASN A 169 -25.12 -3.84 6.14
CA ASN A 169 -26.37 -3.29 5.62
C ASN A 169 -27.40 -4.38 5.31
N LYS A 170 -26.98 -5.57 4.83
CA LYS A 170 -27.87 -6.73 4.63
C LYS A 170 -28.49 -7.19 5.95
N ILE A 171 -27.72 -7.22 7.04
CA ILE A 171 -28.23 -7.55 8.38
C ILE A 171 -29.30 -6.54 8.81
N VAL A 172 -29.00 -5.24 8.75
CA VAL A 172 -29.94 -4.17 9.13
C VAL A 172 -31.23 -4.23 8.31
N ILE A 173 -31.13 -4.40 6.98
CA ILE A 173 -32.30 -4.53 6.09
C ILE A 173 -33.11 -5.80 6.42
N SER A 174 -32.45 -6.90 6.77
CA SER A 174 -33.13 -8.13 7.17
C SER A 174 -33.93 -7.94 8.46
N ILE A 175 -33.39 -7.22 9.45
CA ILE A 175 -34.13 -6.86 10.67
C ILE A 175 -35.37 -6.04 10.30
N ILE A 176 -35.22 -4.98 9.48
CA ILE A 176 -36.34 -4.12 9.04
C ILE A 176 -37.47 -4.95 8.41
N LYS A 177 -37.12 -5.86 7.49
CA LYS A 177 -38.10 -6.69 6.78
C LYS A 177 -38.83 -7.70 7.68
N ASN A 178 -38.26 -8.03 8.83
CA ASN A 178 -38.80 -9.03 9.75
C ASN A 178 -39.37 -8.43 11.04
N ILE A 179 -39.46 -7.10 11.14
CA ILE A 179 -40.28 -6.46 12.17
C ILE A 179 -41.74 -6.93 11.98
N PRO A 180 -42.44 -7.39 13.04
CA PRO A 180 -43.75 -7.99 12.89
C PRO A 180 -44.77 -7.05 12.25
N ASP A 181 -45.50 -7.55 11.25
CA ASP A 181 -46.66 -6.87 10.69
C ASP A 181 -47.86 -6.91 11.65
N ARG A 182 -48.94 -6.18 11.35
CA ARG A 182 -50.12 -6.10 12.20
C ARG A 182 -50.69 -7.49 12.56
N THR A 183 -50.73 -8.41 11.60
CA THR A 183 -51.23 -9.78 11.80
C THR A 183 -50.36 -10.55 12.78
N SER A 184 -49.04 -10.50 12.61
CA SER A 184 -48.08 -11.14 13.50
C SER A 184 -48.09 -10.51 14.89
N LEU A 185 -48.24 -9.19 14.99
CA LEU A 185 -48.39 -8.47 16.25
C LEU A 185 -49.64 -8.89 17.00
N VAL A 186 -50.80 -8.98 16.33
CA VAL A 186 -52.03 -9.45 16.97
C VAL A 186 -51.83 -10.83 17.58
N ARG A 187 -51.17 -11.75 16.85
CA ARG A 187 -50.86 -13.09 17.35
C ARG A 187 -49.93 -13.04 18.58
N ILE A 188 -48.83 -12.31 18.50
CA ILE A 188 -47.84 -12.18 19.58
C ILE A 188 -48.50 -11.59 20.84
N VAL A 189 -49.23 -10.48 20.68
CA VAL A 189 -49.92 -9.80 21.79
C VAL A 189 -51.00 -10.69 22.40
N THR A 190 -51.75 -11.43 21.60
CA THR A 190 -52.77 -12.37 22.10
C THR A 190 -52.15 -13.49 22.92
N MET A 191 -51.10 -14.15 22.40
CA MET A 191 -50.39 -15.20 23.13
C MET A 191 -49.80 -14.69 24.45
N ALA A 192 -49.20 -13.49 24.43
CA ALA A 192 -48.66 -12.87 25.63
C ALA A 192 -49.76 -12.50 26.64
N ALA A 193 -50.90 -11.99 26.17
CA ALA A 193 -52.06 -11.67 27.00
C ALA A 193 -52.71 -12.94 27.59
N ASP A 194 -52.79 -14.03 26.85
CA ASP A 194 -53.32 -15.32 27.35
C ASP A 194 -52.48 -15.85 28.52
N GLN A 195 -51.17 -15.67 28.47
CA GLN A 195 -50.28 -16.07 29.56
C GLN A 195 -50.30 -15.07 30.72
N ALA A 196 -50.08 -13.78 30.46
CA ALA A 196 -49.94 -12.75 31.49
C ALA A 196 -51.25 -12.44 32.23
N LEU A 197 -52.39 -12.58 31.55
CA LEU A 197 -53.71 -12.31 32.11
C LEU A 197 -54.44 -13.59 32.52
N SER A 198 -53.73 -14.74 32.58
CA SER A 198 -54.29 -15.97 33.13
C SER A 198 -54.56 -15.83 34.62
N TRP A 199 -55.62 -16.49 35.10
CA TRP A 199 -55.98 -16.48 36.52
C TRP A 199 -54.80 -16.87 37.42
N GLN A 200 -54.08 -17.94 37.06
CA GLN A 200 -52.93 -18.42 37.83
C GLN A 200 -51.81 -17.37 37.91
N ASN A 201 -51.46 -16.71 36.79
CA ASN A 201 -50.43 -15.69 36.80
C ASN A 201 -50.84 -14.46 37.62
N ILE A 202 -52.10 -14.01 37.52
CA ILE A 202 -52.62 -12.89 38.32
C ILE A 202 -52.59 -13.22 39.82
N LYS A 203 -52.99 -14.44 40.18
CA LYS A 203 -52.93 -14.94 41.57
C LYS A 203 -51.50 -14.96 42.10
N ASP A 204 -50.57 -15.52 41.35
CA ASP A 204 -49.16 -15.61 41.74
C ASP A 204 -48.53 -14.22 41.91
N LEU A 205 -48.82 -13.29 40.99
CA LEU A 205 -48.36 -11.90 41.09
C LEU A 205 -48.97 -11.20 42.32
N CYS A 206 -50.29 -11.31 42.54
CA CYS A 206 -50.99 -10.73 43.70
C CYS A 206 -50.42 -11.26 45.03
N PHE A 207 -50.06 -12.54 45.08
CA PHE A 207 -49.45 -13.16 46.24
C PHE A 207 -48.02 -12.66 46.49
N GLY A 208 -47.29 -12.35 45.42
CA GLY A 208 -45.92 -11.86 45.45
C GLY A 208 -45.76 -10.36 45.66
N VAL A 209 -46.82 -9.56 45.56
CA VAL A 209 -46.76 -8.10 45.80
C VAL A 209 -46.43 -7.80 47.25
N ASP A 210 -45.28 -7.19 47.49
CA ASP A 210 -44.84 -6.77 48.82
C ASP A 210 -45.46 -5.42 49.19
N LEU A 211 -46.34 -5.42 50.20
CA LEU A 211 -47.11 -4.24 50.57
C LEU A 211 -46.40 -3.37 51.61
N TRP A 212 -46.49 -2.06 51.40
CA TRP A 212 -45.99 -1.02 52.30
C TRP A 212 -47.04 0.05 52.57
N ASP A 213 -47.11 0.50 53.82
CA ASP A 213 -48.09 1.48 54.26
C ASP A 213 -47.47 2.54 55.18
N ASP A 214 -47.31 3.74 54.64
CA ASP A 214 -46.70 4.90 55.33
C ASP A 214 -45.37 4.55 56.03
N GLY A 215 -44.51 3.78 55.35
CA GLY A 215 -43.21 3.31 55.86
C GLY A 215 -43.28 2.01 56.67
N THR A 216 -44.48 1.48 56.93
CA THR A 216 -44.67 0.19 57.61
C THR A 216 -44.67 -0.94 56.60
N HIS A 217 -43.82 -1.95 56.83
CA HIS A 217 -43.80 -3.18 56.03
C HIS A 217 -44.98 -4.08 56.41
N ILE A 218 -45.85 -4.39 55.44
CA ILE A 218 -46.98 -5.31 55.63
C ILE A 218 -46.57 -6.72 55.21
N GLY A 219 -45.93 -6.85 54.05
CA GLY A 219 -45.41 -8.13 53.54
C GLY A 219 -46.18 -8.71 52.36
N ILE A 220 -45.84 -9.97 52.07
CA ILE A 220 -46.45 -10.89 51.09
C ILE A 220 -47.21 -12.01 51.82
N VAL A 221 -47.82 -12.95 51.07
CA VAL A 221 -48.55 -14.11 51.64
C VAL A 221 -47.72 -14.94 52.63
N ARG A 222 -46.39 -15.00 52.43
CA ARG A 222 -45.48 -15.80 53.26
C ARG A 222 -45.04 -15.10 54.55
N ASN A 223 -45.39 -13.83 54.74
CA ASN A 223 -45.08 -13.10 55.97
C ASN A 223 -46.08 -13.43 57.08
N ARG A 224 -45.79 -12.97 58.31
CA ARG A 224 -46.71 -13.12 59.44
C ARG A 224 -48.03 -12.37 59.17
N GLN A 225 -49.12 -12.87 59.77
CA GLN A 225 -50.44 -12.26 59.68
C GLN A 225 -50.41 -10.75 59.97
N TYR A 226 -51.07 -9.96 59.14
CA TYR A 226 -51.25 -8.52 59.31
C TYR A 226 -52.73 -8.21 59.41
N ILE A 227 -53.22 -8.18 60.66
CA ILE A 227 -54.64 -8.09 60.97
C ILE A 227 -55.10 -6.62 60.99
N CYS A 228 -56.06 -6.29 60.13
CA CYS A 228 -56.70 -5.00 60.02
C CYS A 228 -58.13 -5.03 60.58
N TYR A 229 -58.45 -4.10 61.48
CA TYR A 229 -59.76 -4.00 62.13
C TYR A 229 -60.68 -2.95 61.52
N PHE A 230 -60.12 -2.00 60.75
CA PHE A 230 -60.87 -0.90 60.16
C PHE A 230 -61.08 -1.13 58.66
N ALA A 231 -62.35 -1.13 58.23
CA ALA A 231 -62.72 -1.28 56.82
C ALA A 231 -62.02 -0.26 55.90
N ARG A 232 -61.80 0.97 56.39
CA ARG A 232 -61.06 2.01 55.67
C ARG A 232 -59.61 1.62 55.39
N THR A 233 -58.93 1.00 56.36
CA THR A 233 -57.55 0.52 56.23
C THR A 233 -57.48 -0.67 55.28
N VAL A 234 -58.40 -1.64 55.43
CA VAL A 234 -58.50 -2.79 54.52
C VAL A 234 -58.72 -2.32 53.08
N ASN A 235 -59.60 -1.33 52.86
CA ASN A 235 -59.88 -0.80 51.52
C ASN A 235 -58.68 -0.05 50.92
N ARG A 236 -57.97 0.75 51.74
CA ARG A 236 -56.74 1.42 51.30
C ARG A 236 -55.67 0.41 50.88
N LEU A 237 -55.48 -0.64 51.66
CA LEU A 237 -54.49 -1.69 51.38
C LEU A 237 -54.90 -2.56 50.20
N LYS A 238 -56.19 -2.87 50.04
CA LYS A 238 -56.75 -3.48 48.82
C LYS A 238 -56.40 -2.63 47.60
N ASN A 239 -56.65 -1.32 47.65
CA ASN A 239 -56.39 -0.42 46.53
C ASN A 239 -54.89 -0.37 46.17
N LYS A 240 -54.00 -0.37 47.18
CA LYS A 240 -52.55 -0.48 46.97
C LYS A 240 -52.17 -1.83 46.34
N LEU A 241 -52.69 -2.93 46.86
CA LEU A 241 -52.46 -4.27 46.33
C LEU A 241 -52.92 -4.40 44.88
N VAL A 242 -54.10 -3.88 44.56
CA VAL A 242 -54.64 -3.84 43.20
C VAL A 242 -53.71 -3.03 42.28
N ALA A 243 -53.28 -1.84 42.71
CA ALA A 243 -52.41 -0.98 41.91
C ALA A 243 -51.05 -1.64 41.61
N GLU A 244 -50.41 -2.21 42.63
CA GLU A 244 -49.12 -2.90 42.46
C GLU A 244 -49.26 -4.21 41.68
N THR A 245 -50.35 -4.95 41.88
CA THR A 245 -50.59 -6.18 41.09
C THR A 245 -50.82 -5.85 39.62
N LEU A 246 -51.57 -4.80 39.29
CA LEU A 246 -51.75 -4.34 37.91
C LEU A 246 -50.43 -3.83 37.30
N ASN A 247 -49.55 -3.22 38.09
CA ASN A 247 -48.20 -2.84 37.68
C ASN A 247 -47.34 -4.07 37.34
N GLU A 248 -47.36 -5.11 38.16
CA GLU A 248 -46.67 -6.38 37.88
C GLU A 248 -47.27 -7.13 36.67
N ILE A 249 -48.60 -7.09 36.49
CA ILE A 249 -49.25 -7.62 35.28
C ILE A 249 -48.78 -6.84 34.04
N ALA A 250 -48.69 -5.51 34.11
CA ALA A 250 -48.16 -4.68 33.03
C ALA A 250 -46.71 -5.04 32.68
N LYS A 251 -45.88 -5.28 33.69
CA LYS A 251 -44.49 -5.75 33.55
C LYS A 251 -44.42 -7.12 32.86
N SER A 252 -45.20 -8.08 33.35
CA SER A 252 -45.28 -9.44 32.80
C SER A 252 -45.75 -9.45 31.34
N LEU A 253 -46.84 -8.72 31.04
CA LEU A 253 -47.37 -8.60 29.69
C LEU A 253 -46.38 -7.92 28.74
N GLY A 254 -45.81 -6.79 29.15
CA GLY A 254 -44.81 -6.07 28.37
C GLY A 254 -43.59 -6.93 28.05
N SER A 255 -43.07 -7.66 29.03
CA SER A 255 -41.93 -8.57 28.87
C SER A 255 -42.22 -9.70 27.87
N LYS A 256 -43.36 -10.38 28.00
CA LYS A 256 -43.75 -11.48 27.10
C LYS A 256 -43.95 -11.02 25.66
N ILE A 257 -44.46 -9.80 25.47
CA ILE A 257 -44.61 -9.21 24.13
C ILE A 257 -43.24 -8.86 23.54
N CYS A 258 -42.35 -8.22 24.30
CA CYS A 258 -40.98 -7.97 23.87
C CYS A 258 -40.31 -9.26 23.42
N GLN A 259 -40.41 -10.31 24.25
CA GLN A 259 -39.87 -11.63 23.95
C GLN A 259 -40.45 -12.18 22.65
N GLY A 260 -41.78 -12.21 22.49
CA GLY A 260 -42.41 -12.73 21.28
C GLY A 260 -42.07 -11.94 20.00
N ILE A 261 -41.85 -10.62 20.10
CA ILE A 261 -41.37 -9.80 18.97
C ILE A 261 -39.92 -10.15 18.64
N LEU A 262 -39.05 -10.26 19.64
CA LEU A 262 -37.64 -10.59 19.42
C LEU A 262 -37.48 -11.99 18.84
N GLU A 263 -38.18 -12.99 19.38
CA GLU A 263 -38.20 -14.36 18.85
C GLU A 263 -38.73 -14.41 17.41
N HIS A 264 -39.74 -13.59 17.09
CA HIS A 264 -40.26 -13.47 15.72
C HIS A 264 -39.19 -12.94 14.75
N ILE A 265 -38.50 -11.87 15.13
CA ILE A 265 -37.43 -11.28 14.32
C ILE A 265 -36.28 -12.29 14.22
N GLU A 266 -35.84 -12.86 15.34
CA GLU A 266 -34.72 -13.81 15.43
C GLU A 266 -34.92 -15.00 14.52
N SER A 267 -36.05 -15.69 14.65
CA SER A 267 -36.35 -16.91 13.91
C SER A 267 -36.28 -16.66 12.40
N ARG A 268 -36.81 -15.51 11.95
CA ARG A 268 -36.85 -15.16 10.53
C ARG A 268 -35.54 -14.60 10.01
N VAL A 269 -34.85 -13.78 10.80
CA VAL A 269 -33.52 -13.27 10.44
C VAL A 269 -32.53 -14.42 10.38
N ARG A 270 -32.56 -15.36 11.33
CA ARG A 270 -31.75 -16.59 11.30
C ARG A 270 -32.08 -17.45 10.09
N ALA A 271 -33.36 -17.68 9.78
CA ALA A 271 -33.73 -18.43 8.57
C ALA A 271 -33.25 -17.77 7.26
N ASN A 272 -33.22 -16.43 7.21
CA ASN A 272 -32.82 -15.68 6.02
C ASN A 272 -31.32 -15.43 5.90
N LEU A 273 -30.60 -15.38 7.02
CA LEU A 273 -29.19 -14.99 7.13
C LEU A 273 -28.35 -16.03 7.88
N GLU A 274 -28.80 -17.30 7.93
CA GLU A 274 -28.17 -18.38 8.70
C GLU A 274 -26.66 -18.39 8.50
N ASN A 275 -26.22 -18.21 7.25
CA ASN A 275 -24.81 -18.22 6.90
C ASN A 275 -24.04 -16.95 7.30
N GLU A 276 -24.62 -15.74 7.18
CA GLU A 276 -23.95 -14.49 7.57
C GLU A 276 -23.81 -14.38 9.11
N LEU A 277 -24.75 -14.97 9.85
CA LEU A 277 -24.79 -14.94 11.32
C LEU A 277 -23.99 -16.06 11.98
N PHE A 278 -23.92 -17.25 11.37
CA PHE A 278 -23.17 -18.40 11.89
C PHE A 278 -21.67 -18.11 12.05
N TYR A 279 -21.05 -17.43 11.09
CA TYR A 279 -19.62 -17.08 11.15
C TYR A 279 -19.27 -16.07 12.22
N ARG A 280 -20.18 -15.15 12.51
CA ARG A 280 -19.94 -14.02 13.42
C ARG A 280 -20.25 -14.35 14.88
N ASN A 281 -20.63 -15.60 15.20
CA ASN A 281 -21.04 -16.03 16.55
C ASN A 281 -22.07 -15.08 17.21
N ILE A 282 -22.89 -14.40 16.41
CA ILE A 282 -23.86 -13.43 16.91
C ILE A 282 -24.98 -14.22 17.61
N LYS A 283 -24.97 -14.21 18.94
CA LYS A 283 -26.10 -14.69 19.76
C LYS A 283 -27.20 -13.63 19.75
N VAL A 284 -27.91 -13.61 18.62
CA VAL A 284 -29.03 -12.70 18.39
C VAL A 284 -30.00 -12.75 19.58
N PHE A 285 -30.24 -11.58 20.21
CA PHE A 285 -31.22 -11.29 21.29
C PHE A 285 -31.16 -12.04 22.64
N SER A 286 -30.02 -12.60 23.06
CA SER A 286 -29.94 -13.38 24.32
C SER A 286 -29.99 -12.60 25.66
N GLY A 287 -30.41 -11.32 25.69
CA GLY A 287 -30.35 -10.53 26.93
C GLY A 287 -31.10 -9.19 26.93
N ALA A 288 -32.37 -9.16 26.53
CA ALA A 288 -33.15 -7.92 26.47
C ALA A 288 -33.81 -7.56 27.83
N LEU A 289 -33.00 -7.17 28.83
CA LEU A 289 -33.51 -6.57 30.09
C LEU A 289 -33.95 -5.09 29.91
N PHE A 290 -33.58 -4.45 28.79
CA PHE A 290 -33.77 -3.00 28.59
C PHE A 290 -35.03 -2.62 27.79
N THR A 291 -35.55 -3.53 26.95
CA THR A 291 -36.75 -3.31 26.11
C THR A 291 -38.05 -3.32 26.91
N THR A 292 -38.05 -3.96 28.07
CA THR A 292 -39.19 -4.05 28.99
C THR A 292 -39.67 -2.67 29.41
N TYR A 293 -38.81 -1.74 29.81
CA TYR A 293 -39.25 -0.47 30.40
C TYR A 293 -40.09 0.44 29.47
N ALA A 294 -39.77 0.50 28.17
CA ALA A 294 -40.51 1.34 27.22
C ALA A 294 -41.89 0.76 26.89
N ILE A 295 -41.98 -0.56 26.77
CA ILE A 295 -43.22 -1.27 26.46
C ILE A 295 -44.10 -1.39 27.71
N VAL A 296 -43.52 -1.56 28.90
CA VAL A 296 -44.25 -1.58 30.18
C VAL A 296 -45.02 -0.27 30.44
N GLY A 297 -44.46 0.90 30.11
CA GLY A 297 -45.18 2.18 30.24
C GLY A 297 -46.45 2.28 29.37
N ILE A 298 -46.45 1.63 28.21
CA ILE A 298 -47.64 1.50 27.34
C ILE A 298 -48.74 0.67 28.03
N PHE A 299 -48.36 -0.34 28.82
CA PHE A 299 -49.29 -1.23 29.51
C PHE A 299 -49.82 -0.64 30.82
N ILE A 300 -48.98 0.05 31.59
CA ILE A 300 -49.42 0.79 32.78
C ILE A 300 -50.55 1.75 32.39
N THR A 301 -50.39 2.50 31.30
CA THR A 301 -51.41 3.43 30.81
C THR A 301 -52.64 2.74 30.18
N ALA A 302 -52.52 1.51 29.67
CA ALA A 302 -53.65 0.73 29.16
C ALA A 302 -54.50 0.08 30.27
N LEU A 303 -53.87 -0.28 31.39
CA LEU A 303 -54.51 -0.90 32.57
C LEU A 303 -55.00 0.15 33.59
N ASN A 304 -54.47 1.37 33.59
CA ASN A 304 -54.90 2.46 34.48
C ASN A 304 -56.43 2.70 34.53
N PRO A 305 -57.19 2.65 33.43
CA PRO A 305 -58.65 2.77 33.48
C PRO A 305 -59.35 1.68 34.30
N LEU A 306 -58.70 0.54 34.53
CA LEU A 306 -59.23 -0.55 35.37
C LEU A 306 -59.19 -0.20 36.86
N LEU A 307 -58.25 0.66 37.29
CA LEU A 307 -58.17 1.13 38.68
C LEU A 307 -59.47 1.83 39.09
N GLY A 308 -59.98 2.73 38.25
CA GLY A 308 -61.23 3.44 38.51
C GLY A 308 -62.45 2.53 38.59
N LEU A 309 -62.48 1.46 37.78
CA LEU A 309 -63.55 0.45 37.82
C LEU A 309 -63.48 -0.39 39.10
N MET A 310 -62.28 -0.84 39.49
CA MET A 310 -62.10 -1.66 40.69
C MET A 310 -62.21 -0.87 42.01
N PHE A 311 -61.92 0.43 41.97
CA PHE A 311 -62.24 1.33 43.10
C PHE A 311 -63.74 1.60 43.24
N ALA A 312 -64.52 1.44 42.16
CA ALA A 312 -65.96 1.61 42.16
C ALA A 312 -66.74 0.33 42.52
N VAL A 313 -66.14 -0.86 42.37
CA VAL A 313 -66.74 -2.15 42.76
C VAL A 313 -66.61 -2.34 44.28
N PHE A 314 -67.69 -2.06 44.99
CA PHE A 314 -67.74 -1.97 46.45
C PHE A 314 -68.13 -3.29 47.17
N THR A 315 -67.95 -4.44 46.53
CA THR A 315 -68.80 -5.61 46.84
C THR A 315 -68.24 -6.66 47.82
N ILE A 316 -66.98 -6.64 48.25
CA ILE A 316 -66.45 -7.75 49.10
C ILE A 316 -66.07 -7.36 50.54
N VAL A 317 -65.88 -6.08 50.88
CA VAL A 317 -65.38 -5.71 52.23
C VAL A 317 -66.47 -5.15 53.17
N THR A 318 -67.66 -4.82 52.69
CA THR A 318 -68.70 -4.21 53.54
C THR A 318 -69.48 -5.16 54.45
N ALA A 319 -69.25 -6.47 54.39
CA ALA A 319 -69.98 -7.45 55.21
C ALA A 319 -69.20 -7.99 56.42
N PHE A 320 -68.02 -7.47 56.77
CA PHE A 320 -67.25 -7.97 57.92
C PHE A 320 -67.32 -7.01 59.12
N VAL A 321 -68.01 -7.47 60.17
CA VAL A 321 -67.85 -7.01 61.57
C VAL A 321 -66.57 -7.62 62.20
N TRP A 322 -65.65 -8.19 61.39
CA TRP A 322 -64.52 -9.02 61.82
C TRP A 322 -63.20 -8.54 61.22
N SER A 323 -62.10 -8.80 61.94
CA SER A 323 -60.74 -8.45 61.56
C SER A 323 -60.26 -9.22 60.34
N VAL A 324 -59.53 -8.56 59.41
CA VAL A 324 -59.07 -9.13 58.14
C VAL A 324 -57.54 -9.25 58.13
N ASP A 325 -57.00 -10.43 57.85
CA ASP A 325 -55.57 -10.62 57.62
C ASP A 325 -55.20 -10.35 56.15
N ILE A 326 -54.44 -9.28 55.92
CA ILE A 326 -53.99 -8.80 54.61
C ILE A 326 -52.95 -9.74 53.96
N ASN A 327 -52.25 -10.54 54.76
CA ASN A 327 -51.28 -11.52 54.26
C ASN A 327 -51.89 -12.92 54.09
N SER A 328 -53.17 -13.12 54.42
CA SER A 328 -53.83 -14.41 54.22
C SER A 328 -53.97 -14.75 52.73
N THR A 329 -53.84 -16.04 52.41
CA THR A 329 -54.13 -16.58 51.08
C THR A 329 -55.55 -16.22 50.65
N ASP A 330 -56.50 -16.38 51.56
CA ASP A 330 -57.92 -16.24 51.27
C ASP A 330 -58.31 -14.81 50.91
N TRP A 331 -57.74 -13.81 51.60
CA TRP A 331 -58.02 -12.41 51.29
C TRP A 331 -57.38 -11.99 49.96
N ARG A 332 -56.11 -12.35 49.73
CA ARG A 332 -55.43 -12.00 48.47
C ARG A 332 -55.97 -12.75 47.27
N GLU A 333 -56.48 -13.97 47.44
CA GLU A 333 -57.14 -14.74 46.39
C GLU A 333 -58.43 -14.04 45.95
N LYS A 334 -59.26 -13.59 46.90
CA LYS A 334 -60.45 -12.78 46.57
C LYS A 334 -60.12 -11.49 45.83
N VAL A 335 -59.01 -10.82 46.21
CA VAL A 335 -58.53 -9.63 45.49
C VAL A 335 -58.03 -10.00 44.09
N ALA A 336 -57.33 -11.13 43.94
CA ALA A 336 -56.86 -11.63 42.65
C ALA A 336 -58.02 -12.03 41.72
N ASP A 337 -59.07 -12.66 42.24
CA ASP A 337 -60.28 -13.01 41.48
C ASP A 337 -60.97 -11.77 40.94
N GLU A 338 -61.11 -10.71 41.75
CA GLU A 338 -61.68 -9.43 41.32
C GLU A 338 -60.84 -8.75 40.23
N ILE A 339 -59.51 -8.80 40.36
CA ILE A 339 -58.57 -8.35 39.32
C ILE A 339 -58.77 -9.15 38.03
N TYR A 340 -58.82 -10.49 38.13
CA TYR A 340 -58.95 -11.38 36.99
C TYR A 340 -60.26 -11.16 36.23
N GLU A 341 -61.41 -11.13 36.92
CA GLU A 341 -62.71 -10.89 36.29
C GLU A 341 -62.76 -9.54 35.56
N THR A 342 -62.23 -8.49 36.19
CA THR A 342 -62.18 -7.15 35.59
C THR A 342 -61.26 -7.11 34.36
N VAL A 343 -60.10 -7.74 34.45
CA VAL A 343 -59.14 -7.85 33.33
C VAL A 343 -59.74 -8.69 32.19
N LEU A 344 -60.44 -9.78 32.50
CA LEU A 344 -61.06 -10.69 31.54
C LEU A 344 -62.12 -9.95 30.70
N GLN A 345 -63.00 -9.19 31.35
CA GLN A 345 -64.01 -8.36 30.67
C GLN A 345 -63.42 -7.33 29.70
N LYS A 346 -62.19 -6.86 29.97
CA LYS A 346 -61.50 -5.82 29.18
C LYS A 346 -60.38 -6.38 28.29
N LYS A 347 -60.13 -7.68 28.31
CA LYS A 347 -59.01 -8.35 27.61
C LYS A 347 -58.88 -7.94 26.16
N GLN A 348 -59.97 -7.95 25.39
CA GLN A 348 -59.95 -7.56 23.97
C GLN A 348 -59.63 -6.07 23.76
N THR A 349 -60.07 -5.21 24.67
CA THR A 349 -59.72 -3.78 24.64
C THR A 349 -58.24 -3.56 24.98
N ILE A 350 -57.71 -4.34 25.93
CA ILE A 350 -56.28 -4.31 26.27
C ILE A 350 -55.45 -4.76 25.07
N ILE A 351 -55.80 -5.89 24.45
CA ILE A 351 -55.11 -6.41 23.25
C ILE A 351 -55.12 -5.39 22.11
N SER A 352 -56.29 -4.85 21.73
CA SER A 352 -56.40 -3.92 20.60
C SER A 352 -55.63 -2.61 20.81
N LYS A 353 -55.71 -2.01 22.00
CA LYS A 353 -54.91 -0.81 22.35
C LYS A 353 -53.41 -1.08 22.34
N SER A 354 -53.02 -2.29 22.76
CA SER A 354 -51.62 -2.69 22.83
C SER A 354 -51.04 -2.88 21.43
N VAL A 355 -51.74 -3.62 20.57
CA VAL A 355 -51.35 -3.79 19.16
C VAL A 355 -51.15 -2.43 18.49
N PHE A 356 -52.09 -1.51 18.64
CA PHE A 356 -51.99 -0.18 18.03
C PHE A 356 -50.74 0.60 18.47
N ARG A 357 -50.42 0.58 19.78
CA ARG A 357 -49.26 1.31 20.31
C ARG A 357 -47.94 0.64 19.96
N ILE A 358 -47.88 -0.68 19.97
CA ILE A 358 -46.70 -1.44 19.57
C ILE A 358 -46.44 -1.27 18.08
N GLU A 359 -47.48 -1.28 17.24
CA GLU A 359 -47.39 -1.01 15.81
C GLU A 359 -46.74 0.36 15.54
N ALA A 360 -47.08 1.39 16.31
CA ALA A 360 -46.43 2.70 16.24
C ALA A 360 -44.93 2.64 16.60
N VAL A 361 -44.56 1.88 17.65
CA VAL A 361 -43.15 1.66 18.02
C VAL A 361 -42.41 0.91 16.91
N CYS A 362 -42.95 -0.19 16.40
CA CYS A 362 -42.38 -0.96 15.29
C CYS A 362 -42.18 -0.10 14.02
N THR A 363 -43.13 0.78 13.72
CA THR A 363 -43.04 1.72 12.60
C THR A 363 -41.93 2.76 12.81
N LYS A 364 -41.83 3.33 14.02
CA LYS A 364 -40.74 4.27 14.39
C LYS A 364 -39.38 3.59 14.28
N THR A 365 -39.25 2.37 14.81
CA THR A 365 -38.03 1.58 14.75
C THR A 365 -37.63 1.21 13.33
N SER A 366 -38.57 0.78 12.49
CA SER A 366 -38.31 0.52 11.06
C SER A 366 -37.75 1.75 10.36
N THR A 367 -38.33 2.92 10.63
CA THR A 367 -37.88 4.21 10.08
C THR A 367 -36.46 4.56 10.54
N ASN A 368 -36.14 4.32 11.81
CA ASN A 368 -34.84 4.63 12.38
C ASN A 368 -33.74 3.68 11.88
N LEU A 369 -34.03 2.38 11.78
CA LEU A 369 -33.13 1.42 11.13
C LEU A 369 -32.90 1.75 9.65
N LEU A 370 -33.91 2.26 8.94
CA LEU A 370 -33.76 2.71 7.55
C LEU A 370 -32.80 3.90 7.44
N LYS A 371 -32.78 4.82 8.42
CA LYS A 371 -31.78 5.89 8.50
C LYS A 371 -30.37 5.33 8.70
N VAL A 372 -30.20 4.31 9.56
CA VAL A 372 -28.92 3.62 9.74
C VAL A 372 -28.47 2.95 8.43
N SER A 373 -29.36 2.22 7.76
CA SER A 373 -29.09 1.62 6.45
C SER A 373 -28.68 2.67 5.41
N THR A 374 -29.36 3.83 5.39
CA THR A 374 -29.02 4.94 4.48
C THR A 374 -27.62 5.47 4.77
N GLN A 375 -27.28 5.69 6.05
CA GLN A 375 -25.93 6.10 6.45
C GLN A 375 -24.87 5.09 6.00
N ILE A 376 -25.10 3.78 6.19
CA ILE A 376 -24.17 2.73 5.72
C ILE A 376 -24.00 2.79 4.20
N LYS A 377 -25.11 2.88 3.45
CA LYS A 377 -25.08 2.99 1.98
C LYS A 377 -24.32 4.23 1.51
N ASP A 378 -24.50 5.36 2.18
CA ASP A 378 -23.78 6.58 1.84
C ASP A 378 -22.29 6.48 2.15
N ARG A 379 -21.88 5.67 3.15
CA ARG A 379 -20.47 5.32 3.37
C ARG A 379 -19.93 4.41 2.28
N ILE A 380 -20.68 3.38 1.88
CA ILE A 380 -20.29 2.51 0.75
C ILE A 380 -20.07 3.35 -0.52
N LYS A 381 -20.95 4.28 -0.85
CA LYS A 381 -20.80 5.18 -2.01
C LYS A 381 -19.55 6.06 -1.96
N ARG A 382 -19.03 6.38 -0.77
CA ARG A 382 -17.78 7.15 -0.60
C ARG A 382 -16.53 6.29 -0.80
N LEU A 383 -16.65 4.97 -0.64
CA LEU A 383 -15.60 4.02 -0.98
C LEU A 383 -15.62 3.78 -2.49
N ILE A 384 -15.14 4.76 -3.26
CA ILE A 384 -15.02 4.64 -4.72
C ILE A 384 -13.99 3.54 -5.02
N LEU A 385 -14.47 2.40 -5.48
CA LEU A 385 -13.64 1.27 -5.91
C LEU A 385 -13.02 1.58 -7.27
N VAL A 386 -11.72 1.33 -7.41
CA VAL A 386 -11.06 1.40 -8.72
C VAL A 386 -11.66 0.36 -9.66
N ASP A 387 -11.98 0.81 -10.87
CA ASP A 387 -12.21 -0.10 -11.98
C ASP A 387 -10.86 -0.63 -12.47
N GLN A 388 -10.53 -1.85 -12.05
CA GLN A 388 -9.31 -2.54 -12.42
C GLN A 388 -9.18 -2.70 -13.94
N ASN A 389 -10.30 -2.86 -14.67
CA ASN A 389 -10.27 -3.00 -16.13
C ASN A 389 -9.92 -1.67 -16.80
N LEU A 390 -10.40 -0.53 -16.28
CA LEU A 390 -9.96 0.79 -16.76
C LEU A 390 -8.47 1.01 -16.48
N SER A 391 -7.99 0.62 -15.30
CA SER A 391 -6.56 0.70 -14.96
C SER A 391 -5.71 -0.15 -15.92
N ILE A 392 -6.11 -1.39 -16.18
CA ILE A 392 -5.43 -2.28 -17.13
C ILE A 392 -5.45 -1.71 -18.55
N LYS A 393 -6.56 -1.12 -19.00
CA LYS A 393 -6.63 -0.44 -20.31
C LYS A 393 -5.63 0.70 -20.40
N GLU A 394 -5.44 1.46 -19.33
CA GLU A 394 -4.43 2.51 -19.27
C GLU A 394 -3.02 1.92 -19.36
N TRP A 395 -2.71 0.88 -18.60
CA TRP A 395 -1.41 0.22 -18.60
C TRP A 395 -1.06 -0.35 -19.97
N LYS A 396 -2.02 -1.00 -20.63
CA LYS A 396 -1.86 -1.58 -21.98
C LYS A 396 -1.47 -0.55 -23.05
N LYS A 397 -1.66 0.76 -22.81
CA LYS A 397 -1.14 1.80 -23.71
C LYS A 397 0.39 1.76 -23.84
N ARG A 398 1.13 1.26 -22.84
CA ARG A 398 2.58 1.06 -22.92
C ARG A 398 2.98 0.06 -24.01
N GLU A 399 2.12 -0.91 -24.28
CA GLU A 399 2.36 -1.99 -25.26
C GLU A 399 2.11 -1.56 -26.71
N ARG A 400 1.58 -0.34 -26.91
CA ARG A 400 1.47 0.26 -28.24
C ARG A 400 2.84 0.60 -28.84
N ILE A 401 3.89 0.61 -28.03
CA ILE A 401 5.28 0.78 -28.48
C ILE A 401 5.97 -0.58 -28.31
N LYS A 402 6.36 -1.21 -29.41
CA LYS A 402 7.08 -2.49 -29.38
C LYS A 402 8.54 -2.21 -29.05
N LYS A 403 8.86 -2.11 -27.74
CA LYS A 403 10.15 -1.61 -27.23
C LYS A 403 11.38 -2.29 -27.88
N PRO A 404 11.47 -3.64 -28.00
CA PRO A 404 12.65 -4.28 -28.57
C PRO A 404 12.94 -3.84 -30.01
N GLU A 405 11.90 -3.70 -30.83
CA GLU A 405 12.02 -3.28 -32.23
C GLU A 405 12.13 -1.76 -32.38
N ALA A 406 11.45 -1.00 -31.53
CA ALA A 406 11.48 0.46 -31.53
C ALA A 406 12.84 1.03 -31.08
N LEU A 407 13.58 0.30 -30.25
CA LEU A 407 14.92 0.67 -29.78
C LEU A 407 16.05 -0.04 -30.54
N GLN A 408 15.74 -0.77 -31.63
CA GLN A 408 16.74 -1.54 -32.37
C GLN A 408 17.76 -0.65 -33.10
N HIS A 409 17.40 0.60 -33.42
CA HIS A 409 18.28 1.52 -34.12
C HIS A 409 19.22 2.25 -33.15
N SER A 410 20.54 2.20 -33.39
CA SER A 410 21.55 2.73 -32.46
C SER A 410 21.49 4.24 -32.19
N ALA A 411 20.83 5.00 -33.06
CA ALA A 411 20.59 6.43 -32.83
C ALA A 411 19.45 6.70 -31.84
N ILE A 412 18.58 5.72 -31.55
CA ILE A 412 17.49 5.86 -30.58
C ILE A 412 18.00 5.44 -29.20
N LEU A 413 18.06 6.38 -28.27
CA LEU A 413 18.60 6.13 -26.94
C LEU A 413 17.53 5.59 -25.99
N THR A 414 16.39 6.27 -25.93
CA THR A 414 15.26 5.88 -25.08
C THR A 414 13.99 6.64 -25.50
N TYR A 415 12.86 6.33 -24.87
CA TYR A 415 11.62 7.07 -25.00
C TYR A 415 10.84 7.11 -23.69
N THR A 416 9.90 8.05 -23.60
CA THR A 416 8.83 8.02 -22.59
C THR A 416 7.48 8.28 -23.25
N ALA A 417 6.43 7.66 -22.71
CA ALA A 417 5.07 7.77 -23.23
C ALA A 417 4.06 7.85 -22.08
N GLY A 418 3.13 8.79 -22.17
CA GLY A 418 2.21 9.07 -21.08
C GLY A 418 1.19 10.16 -21.41
N ILE A 419 0.66 10.77 -20.35
CA ILE A 419 -0.26 11.89 -20.43
C ILE A 419 0.48 13.19 -20.14
N LYS A 420 0.33 14.16 -21.05
CA LYS A 420 0.80 15.54 -20.92
C LYS A 420 -0.35 16.47 -21.27
N ASP A 421 -0.67 17.40 -20.36
CA ASP A 421 -1.79 18.34 -20.50
C ASP A 421 -3.13 17.65 -20.87
N GLY A 422 -3.39 16.48 -20.27
CA GLY A 422 -4.59 15.68 -20.50
C GLY A 422 -4.62 14.89 -21.83
N LYS A 423 -3.56 14.95 -22.64
CA LYS A 423 -3.46 14.26 -23.93
C LYS A 423 -2.33 13.22 -23.91
N SER A 424 -2.47 12.16 -24.70
CA SER A 424 -1.38 11.20 -24.91
C SER A 424 -0.22 11.88 -25.64
N SER A 425 1.01 11.61 -25.19
CA SER A 425 2.23 12.14 -25.79
C SER A 425 3.35 11.11 -25.69
N VAL A 426 4.20 11.07 -26.71
CA VAL A 426 5.40 10.23 -26.76
C VAL A 426 6.60 11.14 -27.02
N LYS A 427 7.66 10.98 -26.25
CA LYS A 427 8.92 11.73 -26.39
C LYS A 427 10.04 10.73 -26.62
N VAL A 428 10.75 10.87 -27.73
CA VAL A 428 11.81 9.96 -28.17
C VAL A 428 13.13 10.72 -28.16
N PHE A 429 14.13 10.15 -27.52
CA PHE A 429 15.45 10.76 -27.39
C PHE A 429 16.40 10.09 -28.37
N LEU A 430 16.93 10.89 -29.29
CA LEU A 430 17.87 10.48 -30.31
C LEU A 430 19.27 10.96 -29.94
N ARG A 431 20.29 10.18 -30.27
CA ARG A 431 21.69 10.57 -30.08
C ARG A 431 22.02 11.83 -30.87
N HIS A 432 21.57 11.88 -32.12
CA HIS A 432 21.65 13.00 -33.05
C HIS A 432 20.41 12.98 -33.95
N GLU A 433 20.18 14.03 -34.73
CA GLU A 433 19.12 14.02 -35.74
C GLU A 433 19.34 12.91 -36.77
N ASP A 434 18.36 12.00 -36.88
CA ASP A 434 18.44 10.82 -37.74
C ASP A 434 17.02 10.45 -38.24
N GLU A 435 16.78 10.64 -39.54
CA GLU A 435 15.48 10.39 -40.17
C GLU A 435 15.15 8.89 -40.29
N GLU A 436 16.15 8.03 -40.44
CA GLU A 436 15.91 6.58 -40.50
C GLU A 436 15.53 6.05 -39.12
N ALA A 437 16.18 6.54 -38.06
CA ALA A 437 15.79 6.26 -36.69
C ALA A 437 14.34 6.67 -36.40
N LYS A 438 13.92 7.86 -36.85
CA LYS A 438 12.52 8.32 -36.71
C LYS A 438 11.54 7.37 -37.40
N LYS A 439 11.82 6.98 -38.65
CA LYS A 439 10.99 6.03 -39.41
C LYS A 439 10.91 4.66 -38.72
N VAL A 440 12.03 4.15 -38.22
CA VAL A 440 12.08 2.88 -37.48
C VAL A 440 11.24 2.93 -36.22
N PHE A 441 11.31 4.02 -35.45
CA PHE A 441 10.48 4.19 -34.25
C PHE A 441 8.99 4.25 -34.61
N ILE A 442 8.60 5.07 -35.58
CA ILE A 442 7.21 5.25 -36.02
C ILE A 442 6.63 3.91 -36.49
N LYS A 443 7.39 3.11 -37.24
CA LYS A 443 6.96 1.77 -37.71
C LYS A 443 6.56 0.83 -36.57
N HIS A 444 7.18 0.97 -35.39
CA HIS A 444 6.96 0.12 -34.22
C HIS A 444 6.16 0.80 -33.11
N CYS A 445 5.60 1.98 -33.40
CA CYS A 445 4.78 2.77 -32.50
C CYS A 445 3.35 2.88 -33.05
N ASN A 446 2.39 2.24 -32.38
CA ASN A 446 0.98 2.27 -32.76
C ASN A 446 0.26 3.55 -32.29
N PHE A 447 0.98 4.64 -32.07
CA PHE A 447 0.40 5.96 -31.79
C PHE A 447 0.42 6.84 -33.04
N PRO A 448 -0.51 7.81 -33.17
CA PRO A 448 -0.48 8.77 -34.26
C PRO A 448 0.84 9.55 -34.27
N PRO A 449 1.49 9.76 -35.44
CA PRO A 449 2.77 10.47 -35.52
C PRO A 449 2.75 11.87 -34.91
N GLU A 450 1.60 12.55 -34.90
CA GLU A 450 1.44 13.93 -34.42
C GLU A 450 1.67 14.07 -32.90
N ILE A 451 1.55 12.96 -32.15
CA ILE A 451 1.80 12.96 -30.70
C ILE A 451 3.23 12.54 -30.34
N ILE A 452 4.04 12.19 -31.33
CA ILE A 452 5.43 11.74 -31.17
C ILE A 452 6.36 12.93 -31.37
N LYS A 453 7.12 13.27 -30.33
CA LYS A 453 8.15 14.31 -30.37
C LYS A 453 9.53 13.66 -30.34
N PHE A 454 10.33 13.94 -31.35
CA PHE A 454 11.75 13.56 -31.39
C PHE A 454 12.62 14.68 -30.84
N ILE A 455 13.68 14.30 -30.13
CA ILE A 455 14.63 15.23 -29.51
C ILE A 455 16.04 14.70 -29.73
N ALA A 456 16.87 15.43 -30.46
CA ALA A 456 18.29 15.16 -30.55
C ALA A 456 19.02 15.65 -29.29
N ILE A 457 19.72 14.75 -28.62
CA ILE A 457 20.50 15.04 -27.40
C ILE A 457 21.67 15.99 -27.70
N THR A 458 22.27 15.92 -28.91
CA THR A 458 23.29 16.87 -29.35
C THR A 458 22.85 18.32 -29.21
N ASP A 459 21.58 18.61 -29.47
CA ASP A 459 21.05 19.98 -29.44
C ASP A 459 20.91 20.47 -27.99
N ILE A 460 20.57 19.57 -27.06
CA ILE A 460 20.51 19.86 -25.62
C ILE A 460 21.91 20.16 -25.08
N LEU A 461 22.88 19.32 -25.43
CA LEU A 461 24.28 19.48 -25.03
C LEU A 461 24.89 20.78 -25.59
N GLY A 462 24.59 21.09 -26.87
CA GLY A 462 25.01 22.32 -27.52
C GLY A 462 24.39 23.58 -26.88
N SER A 463 23.08 23.57 -26.61
CA SER A 463 22.36 24.73 -26.06
C SER A 463 22.73 25.08 -24.61
N ASN A 464 23.12 24.08 -23.80
CA ASN A 464 23.54 24.29 -22.42
C ASN A 464 24.97 24.85 -22.31
N SER A 465 25.83 24.57 -23.30
CA SER A 465 27.18 25.15 -23.39
C SER A 465 27.15 26.69 -23.47
N ASP A 466 26.09 27.27 -24.05
CA ASP A 466 25.90 28.73 -24.14
C ASP A 466 25.18 29.33 -22.92
N LYS A 467 24.33 28.59 -22.22
CA LYS A 467 23.64 29.07 -21.00
C LYS A 467 24.52 29.06 -19.75
N ASN A 468 25.48 28.15 -19.66
CA ASN A 468 26.43 28.08 -18.53
C ASN A 468 27.51 29.18 -18.56
N LYS A 469 27.51 30.08 -19.56
CA LYS A 469 28.39 31.26 -19.62
C LYS A 469 27.96 32.41 -18.70
N GLY A 470 26.83 32.30 -17.99
CA GLY A 470 26.30 33.41 -17.19
C GLY A 470 25.47 33.02 -15.97
N THR A 471 26.07 32.41 -14.94
CA THR A 471 25.71 32.65 -13.52
C THR A 471 26.73 32.01 -12.58
N THR A 472 27.74 32.78 -12.18
CA THR A 472 28.75 32.45 -11.18
C THR A 472 28.28 32.82 -9.76
N SER A 473 27.10 32.37 -9.33
CA SER A 473 26.78 32.39 -7.90
C SER A 473 27.18 31.06 -7.28
N LYS A 474 28.27 31.05 -6.49
CA LYS A 474 28.66 29.90 -5.67
C LYS A 474 27.44 29.41 -4.88
N PRO A 475 26.99 28.16 -5.04
CA PRO A 475 25.93 27.62 -4.22
C PRO A 475 26.35 27.70 -2.75
N SER A 476 25.49 28.23 -1.88
CA SER A 476 25.73 28.20 -0.45
C SER A 476 25.82 26.74 0.01
N LEU A 477 26.86 26.39 0.79
CA LEU A 477 27.03 25.04 1.31
C LEU A 477 25.77 24.57 2.04
N ILE A 478 25.28 23.38 1.71
CA ILE A 478 24.22 22.74 2.50
C ILE A 478 24.86 22.24 3.79
N HIS A 479 24.30 22.64 4.93
CA HIS A 479 24.80 22.21 6.23
C HIS A 479 24.76 20.67 6.33
N GLN A 480 25.84 20.09 6.86
CA GLN A 480 26.11 18.65 6.86
C GLN A 480 24.94 17.80 7.40
N ALA A 481 24.30 18.24 8.48
CA ALA A 481 23.16 17.54 9.06
C ALA A 481 21.96 17.41 8.09
N PHE A 482 21.65 18.46 7.32
CA PHE A 482 20.56 18.40 6.33
C PHE A 482 20.94 17.51 5.14
N ARG A 483 22.19 17.59 4.69
CA ARG A 483 22.75 16.72 3.65
C ARG A 483 22.63 15.24 4.05
N GLN A 484 23.10 14.88 5.25
CA GLN A 484 23.03 13.50 5.74
C GLN A 484 21.60 13.00 5.87
N ARG A 485 20.68 13.85 6.35
CA ARG A 485 19.24 13.52 6.40
C ARG A 485 18.68 13.22 5.01
N MET A 486 18.92 14.07 4.03
CA MET A 486 18.39 13.86 2.66
C MET A 486 19.03 12.65 1.98
N ARG A 487 20.33 12.42 2.16
CA ARG A 487 21.00 11.18 1.70
C ARG A 487 20.35 9.94 2.31
N SER A 488 20.06 9.94 3.61
CA SER A 488 19.35 8.85 4.27
C SER A 488 17.95 8.63 3.70
N ILE A 489 17.23 9.70 3.36
CA ILE A 489 15.90 9.62 2.73
C ILE A 489 16.02 9.01 1.32
N ILE A 490 16.96 9.48 0.50
CA ILE A 490 17.22 8.95 -0.85
C ILE A 490 17.58 7.46 -0.77
N LYS A 491 18.43 7.06 0.17
CA LYS A 491 18.80 5.66 0.37
C LYS A 491 17.60 4.78 0.77
N THR A 492 16.68 5.32 1.57
CA THR A 492 15.49 4.59 2.04
C THR A 492 14.42 4.46 0.97
N HIS A 493 14.20 5.53 0.18
CA HIS A 493 13.06 5.64 -0.75
C HIS A 493 13.43 5.58 -2.24
N GLY A 494 14.72 5.69 -2.57
CA GLY A 494 15.20 5.89 -3.94
C GLY A 494 14.80 4.77 -4.88
N ARG A 495 15.02 3.52 -4.47
CA ARG A 495 14.61 2.34 -5.25
C ARG A 495 13.09 2.27 -5.46
N LYS A 496 12.29 2.58 -4.42
CA LYS A 496 10.83 2.66 -4.52
C LYS A 496 10.39 3.74 -5.52
N LEU A 497 11.07 4.89 -5.53
CA LEU A 497 10.80 5.96 -6.50
C LEU A 497 11.12 5.51 -7.94
N MET A 498 12.27 4.87 -8.16
CA MET A 498 12.64 4.35 -9.49
C MET A 498 11.63 3.31 -10.00
N ALA A 499 11.21 2.38 -9.13
CA ALA A 499 10.23 1.37 -9.50
C ALA A 499 8.84 1.98 -9.79
N LYS A 500 8.43 3.02 -9.04
CA LYS A 500 7.12 3.68 -9.22
C LYS A 500 7.07 4.66 -10.39
N HIS A 501 8.20 5.22 -10.80
CA HIS A 501 8.26 6.30 -11.78
C HIS A 501 9.28 6.02 -12.87
N SER A 502 8.84 5.50 -14.02
CA SER A 502 9.74 5.03 -15.09
C SER A 502 10.48 6.16 -15.81
N ILE A 503 10.13 7.43 -15.55
CA ILE A 503 10.82 8.61 -16.10
C ILE A 503 11.99 9.09 -15.25
N VAL A 504 12.14 8.59 -14.02
CA VAL A 504 13.21 9.05 -13.12
C VAL A 504 14.52 8.38 -13.53
N VAL A 505 15.55 9.20 -13.70
CA VAL A 505 16.89 8.78 -14.15
C VAL A 505 17.98 9.08 -13.12
N GLY A 506 17.68 9.85 -12.08
CA GLY A 506 18.63 10.10 -11.00
C GLY A 506 18.02 10.82 -9.80
N LEU A 507 18.70 10.69 -8.67
CA LEU A 507 18.35 11.33 -7.40
C LEU A 507 19.60 11.97 -6.80
N GLY A 508 19.45 13.18 -6.27
CA GLY A 508 20.54 13.90 -5.64
C GLY A 508 20.05 14.85 -4.56
N VAL A 509 21.00 15.58 -3.98
CA VAL A 509 20.74 16.65 -3.01
C VAL A 509 21.03 17.98 -3.68
N GLY A 510 20.18 18.97 -3.45
CA GLY A 510 20.36 20.30 -4.02
C GLY A 510 19.66 21.39 -3.22
N ARG A 511 19.50 22.54 -3.86
CA ARG A 511 18.74 23.68 -3.35
C ARG A 511 17.70 24.09 -4.38
N ARG A 512 16.56 24.52 -3.88
CA ARG A 512 15.52 25.14 -4.70
C ARG A 512 15.94 26.55 -5.11
N GLU A 513 15.85 26.85 -6.40
CA GLU A 513 16.26 28.14 -6.96
C GLU A 513 15.37 29.29 -6.48
N ASP A 514 14.11 29.02 -6.15
CA ASP A 514 13.13 30.04 -5.78
C ASP A 514 13.13 30.42 -4.29
N VAL A 515 13.58 29.53 -3.39
CA VAL A 515 13.52 29.75 -1.93
C VAL A 515 14.87 29.54 -1.23
N ASP A 516 15.93 29.16 -1.95
CA ASP A 516 17.25 28.77 -1.42
C ASP A 516 17.16 27.78 -0.22
N LYS A 517 16.24 26.81 -0.32
CA LYS A 517 16.07 25.76 0.70
C LYS A 517 16.65 24.44 0.22
N PRO A 518 17.34 23.68 1.09
CA PRO A 518 17.80 22.33 0.77
C PRO A 518 16.63 21.43 0.36
N CYS A 519 16.83 20.64 -0.70
CA CYS A 519 15.82 19.77 -1.29
C CYS A 519 16.41 18.48 -1.82
N ILE A 520 15.54 17.50 -2.06
CA ILE A 520 15.85 16.31 -2.86
C ILE A 520 15.64 16.70 -4.33
N VAL A 521 16.62 16.42 -5.18
CA VAL A 521 16.53 16.65 -6.62
C VAL A 521 16.15 15.33 -7.29
N ILE A 522 15.05 15.34 -8.03
CA ILE A 522 14.66 14.25 -8.93
C ILE A 522 15.01 14.66 -10.35
N HIS A 523 15.90 13.89 -10.99
CA HIS A 523 16.20 14.01 -12.41
C HIS A 523 15.27 13.10 -13.20
N CYS A 524 14.59 13.63 -14.22
CA CYS A 524 13.63 12.86 -15.02
C CYS A 524 13.66 13.22 -16.51
N LEU A 525 13.21 12.32 -17.37
CA LEU A 525 13.17 12.53 -18.83
C LEU A 525 12.22 13.67 -19.28
N ASP A 526 11.09 13.84 -18.59
CA ASP A 526 10.14 14.92 -18.85
C ASP A 526 9.34 15.22 -17.58
N LYS A 527 9.41 16.45 -17.08
CA LYS A 527 8.77 16.83 -15.80
C LYS A 527 7.26 17.07 -15.92
N SER A 528 6.75 17.22 -17.14
CA SER A 528 5.35 17.54 -17.43
C SER A 528 4.52 16.34 -17.88
N LEU A 529 5.18 15.21 -18.15
CA LEU A 529 4.56 13.98 -18.63
C LEU A 529 4.43 12.98 -17.48
N VAL A 530 3.25 12.38 -17.33
CA VAL A 530 3.00 11.27 -16.40
C VAL A 530 2.89 9.98 -17.20
N PRO A 531 3.80 9.00 -17.04
CA PRO A 531 3.73 7.76 -17.79
C PRO A 531 2.41 7.00 -17.58
N PHE A 532 1.97 6.25 -18.60
CA PHE A 532 0.68 5.56 -18.53
C PHE A 532 0.60 4.62 -17.32
N GLY A 533 -0.41 4.81 -16.48
CA GLY A 533 -0.61 4.01 -15.27
C GLY A 533 0.17 4.45 -14.03
N GLU A 534 1.07 5.43 -14.15
CA GLU A 534 1.82 5.97 -13.02
C GLU A 534 1.16 7.20 -12.42
N ASN A 535 1.61 7.55 -11.21
CA ASN A 535 1.24 8.80 -10.55
C ASN A 535 2.24 9.91 -10.89
N PRO A 536 1.85 11.19 -10.78
CA PRO A 536 2.78 12.32 -10.89
C PRO A 536 3.94 12.20 -9.91
N LEU A 537 5.09 12.77 -10.28
CA LEU A 537 6.25 12.85 -9.39
C LEU A 537 5.90 13.58 -8.08
N PRO A 538 6.41 13.12 -6.92
CA PRO A 538 6.07 13.69 -5.64
C PRO A 538 6.67 15.09 -5.47
N LYS A 539 5.92 15.98 -4.82
CA LYS A 539 6.41 17.33 -4.42
C LYS A 539 7.20 17.31 -3.11
N PHE A 540 7.00 16.26 -2.31
CA PHE A 540 7.65 16.06 -1.02
C PHE A 540 7.96 14.58 -0.79
N ILE A 541 9.08 14.29 -0.12
CA ILE A 541 9.45 12.94 0.34
C ILE A 541 9.85 13.07 1.80
N GLU A 542 9.17 12.37 2.72
CA GLU A 542 9.44 12.45 4.18
C GLU A 542 9.48 13.90 4.72
N GLY A 543 8.59 14.74 4.18
CA GLY A 543 8.51 16.18 4.50
C GLY A 543 9.61 17.05 3.89
N CYS A 544 10.61 16.48 3.21
CA CYS A 544 11.61 17.24 2.44
C CYS A 544 11.01 17.70 1.11
N PRO A 545 11.19 18.97 0.71
CA PRO A 545 10.74 19.45 -0.59
C PRO A 545 11.53 18.77 -1.72
N VAL A 546 10.87 18.61 -2.87
CA VAL A 546 11.46 18.05 -4.09
C VAL A 546 11.62 19.13 -5.16
N GLU A 547 12.77 19.14 -5.82
CA GLU A 547 13.05 19.88 -7.05
C GLU A 547 13.11 18.89 -8.23
N ILE A 548 12.40 19.17 -9.32
CA ILE A 548 12.34 18.26 -10.49
C ILE A 548 13.11 18.89 -11.64
N LYS A 549 14.17 18.23 -12.08
CA LYS A 549 15.02 18.67 -13.20
C LYS A 549 14.89 17.71 -14.37
N GLU A 550 14.76 18.27 -15.58
CA GLU A 550 14.76 17.45 -16.78
C GLU A 550 16.20 17.07 -17.13
N ASP A 551 16.43 15.77 -17.28
CA ASP A 551 17.74 15.20 -17.56
C ASP A 551 17.59 13.85 -18.27
N PHE A 552 18.70 13.33 -18.77
CA PHE A 552 18.78 12.00 -19.38
C PHE A 552 20.07 11.35 -18.90
N VAL A 553 20.11 10.02 -18.77
CA VAL A 553 21.33 9.30 -18.38
C VAL A 553 21.76 8.34 -19.47
N LEU A 554 23.06 8.25 -19.69
CA LEU A 554 23.68 7.30 -20.63
C LEU A 554 24.93 6.67 -20.00
N PHE A 555 25.20 5.42 -20.36
CA PHE A 555 26.52 4.84 -20.15
C PHE A 555 27.50 5.54 -21.09
N GLY A 556 28.71 5.83 -20.62
CA GLY A 556 29.73 6.43 -21.45
C GLY A 556 30.48 5.44 -22.33
N HIS A 557 29.88 4.33 -22.77
CA HIS A 557 30.52 3.47 -23.75
C HIS A 557 30.16 3.94 -25.17
N CYS A 558 31.10 3.79 -26.08
CA CYS A 558 30.92 4.20 -27.45
C CYS A 558 30.35 3.06 -28.30
N ILE A 559 29.36 3.37 -29.15
CA ILE A 559 28.93 2.60 -30.31
C ILE A 559 29.06 3.52 -31.54
N ASN A 560 29.87 3.11 -32.51
CA ASN A 560 30.18 3.78 -33.79
C ASN A 560 30.94 5.15 -33.78
N CYS A 561 31.79 5.45 -32.79
CA CYS A 561 32.61 6.68 -32.78
C CYS A 561 33.89 6.57 -33.63
N THR A 562 34.27 7.66 -34.29
CA THR A 562 35.51 7.82 -35.07
C THR A 562 36.74 8.03 -34.17
N SER A 563 37.90 7.52 -34.58
CA SER A 563 39.12 7.38 -33.76
C SER A 563 39.83 8.69 -33.40
N LEU A 564 40.38 8.80 -32.18
CA LEU A 564 41.52 9.68 -31.87
C LEU A 564 42.47 9.07 -30.80
N LYS A 565 43.73 8.84 -31.23
CA LYS A 565 45.01 8.50 -30.54
C LYS A 565 45.10 7.27 -29.61
N ALA A 566 46.23 6.56 -29.81
CA ALA A 566 46.69 5.37 -29.09
C ALA A 566 46.90 5.58 -27.58
N GLY A 567 46.72 4.51 -26.81
CA GLY A 567 47.14 4.40 -25.40
C GLY A 567 46.06 4.06 -24.38
N CYS A 568 44.79 4.47 -24.55
CA CYS A 568 43.76 4.30 -23.50
C CYS A 568 42.48 3.56 -23.93
N GLY A 569 42.23 3.39 -25.23
CA GLY A 569 40.98 2.79 -25.72
C GLY A 569 40.99 1.28 -25.66
N ILE A 570 39.94 0.67 -25.12
CA ILE A 570 39.76 -0.79 -25.09
C ILE A 570 38.39 -1.20 -25.58
N GLY A 571 38.25 -2.47 -25.96
CA GLY A 571 36.96 -3.05 -26.31
C GLY A 571 36.94 -4.56 -26.21
N ARG A 572 35.83 -5.14 -26.67
CA ARG A 572 35.64 -6.59 -26.78
C ARG A 572 35.97 -7.06 -28.21
N PRO A 573 36.56 -8.25 -28.40
CA PRO A 573 36.78 -8.80 -29.72
C PRO A 573 35.48 -8.88 -30.52
N SER A 574 35.53 -8.49 -31.81
CA SER A 574 34.40 -8.59 -32.74
C SER A 574 33.12 -7.87 -32.30
N HIS A 575 33.21 -6.87 -31.42
CA HIS A 575 32.07 -6.11 -30.93
C HIS A 575 32.35 -4.61 -30.99
N PRO A 576 31.41 -3.77 -31.49
CA PRO A 576 31.63 -2.33 -31.66
C PRO A 576 31.59 -1.52 -30.35
N SER A 577 31.66 -2.17 -29.19
CA SER A 577 31.62 -1.50 -27.88
C SER A 577 33.03 -1.15 -27.44
N ALA A 578 33.21 0.07 -26.95
CA ALA A 578 34.51 0.55 -26.53
C ALA A 578 34.42 1.51 -25.34
N GLY A 579 35.48 1.48 -24.53
CA GLY A 579 35.67 2.34 -23.37
C GLY A 579 37.15 2.69 -23.17
N SER A 580 37.48 3.04 -21.93
CA SER A 580 38.81 3.52 -21.53
C SER A 580 39.43 2.64 -20.44
N VAL A 581 40.75 2.60 -20.42
CA VAL A 581 41.51 2.05 -19.29
C VAL A 581 41.50 3.05 -18.13
N GLY A 582 41.27 2.53 -16.92
CA GLY A 582 41.30 3.27 -15.67
C GLY A 582 42.65 3.17 -14.97
N PHE A 583 42.64 2.59 -13.76
CA PHE A 583 43.86 2.50 -12.95
C PHE A 583 44.64 1.22 -13.24
N PRO A 584 45.97 1.29 -13.35
CA PRO A 584 46.81 0.10 -13.25
C PRO A 584 46.74 -0.48 -11.83
N VAL A 585 46.64 -1.80 -11.73
CA VAL A 585 46.43 -2.51 -10.47
C VAL A 585 47.25 -3.79 -10.37
N ARG A 586 47.45 -4.24 -9.13
CA ARG A 586 47.99 -5.57 -8.79
C ARG A 586 47.02 -6.35 -7.92
N SER A 587 47.05 -7.67 -8.07
CA SER A 587 46.36 -8.56 -7.12
C SER A 587 47.04 -8.51 -5.75
N ARG A 588 46.24 -8.42 -4.69
CA ARG A 588 46.73 -8.60 -3.31
C ARG A 588 47.03 -10.07 -3.01
N LYS A 589 46.29 -11.00 -3.64
CA LYS A 589 46.48 -12.45 -3.51
C LYS A 589 47.72 -12.95 -4.24
N VAL A 590 47.93 -12.47 -5.46
CA VAL A 590 49.06 -12.87 -6.30
C VAL A 590 49.81 -11.62 -6.75
N PRO A 591 50.76 -11.10 -5.94
CA PRO A 591 51.46 -9.85 -6.21
C PRO A 591 52.31 -9.82 -7.47
N SER A 592 52.39 -10.88 -8.27
CA SER A 592 52.97 -10.89 -9.63
C SER A 592 51.93 -10.63 -10.72
N GLU A 593 50.63 -10.80 -10.43
CA GLU A 593 49.56 -10.50 -11.36
C GLU A 593 49.34 -9.00 -11.45
N ARG A 594 49.30 -8.50 -12.67
CA ARG A 594 49.13 -7.10 -13.00
C ARG A 594 48.00 -6.94 -14.00
N GLY A 595 47.37 -5.80 -13.94
CA GLY A 595 46.23 -5.50 -14.77
C GLY A 595 45.82 -4.06 -14.70
N PHE A 596 44.58 -3.82 -15.10
CA PHE A 596 43.96 -2.51 -14.98
C PHE A 596 42.48 -2.63 -14.62
N LEU A 597 41.92 -1.54 -14.10
CA LEU A 597 40.50 -1.34 -13.88
C LEU A 597 39.85 -0.70 -15.11
N THR A 598 38.60 -1.05 -15.37
CA THR A 598 37.70 -0.38 -16.33
C THR A 598 36.24 -0.56 -15.88
N ALA A 599 35.25 -0.15 -16.68
CA ALA A 599 33.83 -0.34 -16.37
C ALA A 599 33.35 -1.76 -16.74
N SER A 600 32.41 -2.32 -15.98
CA SER A 600 31.85 -3.67 -16.23
C SER A 600 31.13 -3.73 -17.57
N HIS A 601 30.29 -2.73 -17.88
CA HIS A 601 29.55 -2.69 -19.15
C HIS A 601 30.44 -2.53 -20.40
N VAL A 602 31.70 -2.12 -20.24
CA VAL A 602 32.70 -2.10 -21.32
C VAL A 602 33.33 -3.49 -21.48
N ALA A 603 33.66 -4.13 -20.36
CA ALA A 603 34.44 -5.37 -20.33
C ALA A 603 33.60 -6.64 -20.60
N LEU A 604 32.32 -6.63 -20.21
CA LEU A 604 31.43 -7.80 -20.27
C LEU A 604 30.23 -7.55 -21.19
N LYS A 605 29.80 -8.60 -21.89
CA LYS A 605 28.61 -8.54 -22.76
C LYS A 605 27.31 -8.58 -21.98
N ASP A 606 27.21 -9.52 -21.05
CA ASP A 606 25.99 -9.79 -20.29
C ASP A 606 26.16 -9.31 -18.84
N PHE A 607 26.66 -8.07 -18.68
CA PHE A 607 27.03 -7.49 -17.39
C PHE A 607 25.82 -7.26 -16.49
N GLU A 608 24.63 -7.14 -17.07
CA GLU A 608 23.37 -6.90 -16.38
C GLU A 608 22.95 -8.12 -15.54
N ASN A 609 23.36 -9.33 -15.93
CA ASN A 609 23.17 -10.54 -15.12
C ASN A 609 23.92 -10.44 -13.76
N LEU A 610 25.04 -9.72 -13.72
CA LEU A 610 25.75 -9.47 -12.45
C LEU A 610 24.94 -8.54 -11.54
N TYR A 611 24.19 -7.59 -12.12
CA TYR A 611 23.29 -6.71 -11.38
C TYR A 611 22.08 -7.46 -10.84
N GLU A 612 21.47 -8.33 -11.65
CA GLU A 612 20.32 -9.14 -11.25
C GLU A 612 20.64 -10.06 -10.07
N THR A 613 21.83 -10.68 -10.08
CA THR A 613 22.29 -11.54 -8.98
C THR A 613 22.97 -10.77 -7.85
N ASN A 614 23.37 -9.52 -8.10
CA ASN A 614 24.21 -8.69 -7.24
C ASN A 614 25.46 -9.44 -6.74
N THR A 615 26.13 -10.18 -7.63
CA THR A 615 27.32 -10.99 -7.34
C THR A 615 28.55 -10.58 -8.15
N LEU A 616 29.73 -10.89 -7.62
CA LEU A 616 30.99 -10.78 -8.35
C LEU A 616 31.02 -11.80 -9.51
N LEU A 617 31.67 -11.43 -10.61
CA LEU A 617 31.90 -12.34 -11.75
C LEU A 617 32.51 -13.64 -11.27
N SER A 618 33.49 -13.60 -10.35
CA SER A 618 34.16 -14.79 -9.81
C SER A 618 33.21 -15.80 -9.14
N GLN A 619 32.03 -15.35 -8.71
CA GLN A 619 30.99 -16.15 -8.06
C GLN A 619 29.81 -16.47 -8.99
N HIS A 620 29.78 -15.89 -10.19
CA HIS A 620 28.68 -15.99 -11.13
C HIS A 620 28.94 -17.06 -12.21
N PRO A 621 27.90 -17.72 -12.77
CA PRO A 621 28.07 -18.67 -13.88
C PRO A 621 28.82 -18.11 -15.10
N LEU A 622 28.79 -16.79 -15.31
CA LEU A 622 29.53 -16.12 -16.39
C LEU A 622 31.06 -16.31 -16.29
N ASN A 623 31.60 -16.61 -15.10
CA ASN A 623 33.03 -16.90 -14.91
C ASN A 623 33.52 -18.13 -15.70
N GLN A 624 32.61 -19.01 -16.11
CA GLN A 624 32.94 -20.21 -16.89
C GLN A 624 33.38 -19.90 -18.32
N THR A 625 33.20 -18.64 -18.76
CA THR A 625 33.59 -18.16 -20.08
C THR A 625 34.75 -17.19 -19.98
N VAL A 626 35.64 -17.22 -20.97
CA VAL A 626 36.81 -16.32 -21.02
C VAL A 626 36.39 -14.99 -21.64
N HIS A 627 36.47 -13.93 -20.83
CA HIS A 627 36.14 -12.57 -21.26
C HIS A 627 37.40 -11.82 -21.68
N ARG A 628 37.65 -11.75 -22.99
CA ARG A 628 38.86 -11.15 -23.57
C ARG A 628 38.68 -9.65 -23.80
N ILE A 629 39.76 -8.90 -23.58
CA ILE A 629 39.86 -7.47 -23.89
C ILE A 629 40.91 -7.23 -24.96
N VAL A 630 40.59 -6.34 -25.90
CA VAL A 630 41.45 -5.98 -27.03
C VAL A 630 41.79 -4.50 -27.06
N HIS A 631 42.97 -4.21 -27.61
CA HIS A 631 43.44 -2.87 -27.93
C HIS A 631 44.15 -2.86 -29.29
N PRO A 632 43.89 -1.86 -30.16
CA PRO A 632 42.82 -0.88 -30.05
C PRO A 632 41.43 -1.54 -30.08
N PRO A 633 40.34 -0.82 -29.78
CA PRO A 633 38.99 -1.37 -29.82
C PRO A 633 38.61 -1.84 -31.23
N PHE A 634 37.78 -2.89 -31.34
CA PHE A 634 37.35 -3.46 -32.63
C PHE A 634 36.69 -2.43 -33.57
N ILE A 635 36.00 -1.45 -32.99
CA ILE A 635 35.36 -0.35 -33.71
C ILE A 635 36.36 0.56 -34.45
N GLU A 636 37.61 0.64 -34.00
CA GLU A 636 38.66 1.40 -34.70
C GLU A 636 39.36 0.54 -35.74
N THR A 637 39.64 -0.71 -35.39
CA THR A 637 40.39 -1.62 -36.25
C THR A 637 40.02 -3.07 -35.97
N GLN A 638 39.82 -3.83 -37.06
CA GLN A 638 39.67 -5.28 -36.99
C GLN A 638 40.99 -5.96 -36.62
N ASN A 639 42.13 -5.32 -36.91
CA ASN A 639 43.47 -5.79 -36.51
C ASN A 639 43.79 -5.28 -35.11
N ASN A 640 43.15 -5.87 -34.10
CA ASN A 640 43.33 -5.54 -32.70
C ASN A 640 44.11 -6.63 -31.96
N ASN A 641 44.89 -6.20 -30.96
CA ASN A 641 45.70 -7.09 -30.14
C ASN A 641 44.94 -7.49 -28.88
N PHE A 642 45.00 -8.78 -28.56
CA PHE A 642 44.51 -9.29 -27.29
C PHE A 642 45.46 -8.90 -26.15
N ILE A 643 44.99 -8.06 -25.22
CA ILE A 643 45.83 -7.50 -24.15
C ILE A 643 45.62 -8.14 -22.79
N GLY A 644 44.46 -8.73 -22.51
CA GLY A 644 44.17 -9.33 -21.22
C GLY A 644 42.79 -9.96 -21.09
N ASN A 645 42.55 -10.64 -19.96
CA ASN A 645 41.26 -11.25 -19.61
C ASN A 645 40.66 -10.58 -18.40
N VAL A 646 39.33 -10.45 -18.36
CA VAL A 646 38.61 -10.07 -17.14
C VAL A 646 38.76 -11.18 -16.11
N VAL A 647 39.25 -10.82 -14.91
CA VAL A 647 39.42 -11.75 -13.78
C VAL A 647 38.23 -11.65 -12.84
N ASP A 648 37.77 -10.43 -12.58
CA ASP A 648 36.57 -10.19 -11.80
C ASP A 648 35.85 -8.94 -12.29
N SER A 649 34.58 -8.83 -11.96
CA SER A 649 33.74 -7.70 -12.35
C SER A 649 32.50 -7.63 -11.47
N PHE A 650 31.95 -6.43 -11.32
CA PHE A 650 30.74 -6.19 -10.58
C PHE A 650 29.93 -5.06 -11.21
N CYS A 651 28.62 -5.24 -11.27
CA CYS A 651 27.64 -4.24 -11.65
C CYS A 651 26.51 -4.32 -10.63
N GLY A 652 26.28 -3.30 -9.81
CA GLY A 652 25.28 -3.38 -8.74
C GLY A 652 25.54 -2.44 -7.57
N ASN A 653 24.93 -2.74 -6.43
CA ASN A 653 25.17 -2.03 -5.17
C ASN A 653 25.90 -2.97 -4.20
N PHE A 654 27.18 -2.69 -3.97
CA PHE A 654 28.10 -3.55 -3.23
C PHE A 654 28.16 -3.22 -1.73
N GLY A 655 28.41 -4.25 -0.92
CA GLY A 655 28.65 -4.13 0.51
C GLY A 655 27.42 -3.76 1.34
N ARG A 656 27.61 -3.65 2.67
CA ARG A 656 26.52 -3.29 3.60
C ARG A 656 25.98 -1.87 3.37
N MET A 657 26.83 -1.00 2.83
CA MET A 657 26.46 0.38 2.52
C MET A 657 25.73 0.49 1.18
N GLY A 658 25.68 -0.56 0.36
CA GLY A 658 24.98 -0.55 -0.92
C GLY A 658 25.55 0.49 -1.89
N ILE A 659 26.87 0.51 -2.07
CA ILE A 659 27.52 1.51 -2.92
C ILE A 659 27.49 1.05 -4.38
N GLY A 660 27.04 1.93 -5.28
CA GLY A 660 26.97 1.68 -6.71
C GLY A 660 28.35 1.46 -7.34
N ILE A 661 28.54 0.28 -7.91
CA ILE A 661 29.77 -0.12 -8.61
C ILE A 661 29.41 -0.63 -10.00
N ASP A 662 30.15 -0.15 -10.99
CA ASP A 662 30.21 -0.65 -12.36
C ASP A 662 31.68 -0.72 -12.77
N ALA A 663 32.33 -1.85 -12.44
CA ALA A 663 33.76 -2.00 -12.60
C ALA A 663 34.17 -3.42 -13.00
N ALA A 664 35.32 -3.53 -13.65
CA ALA A 664 35.96 -4.78 -14.03
C ALA A 664 37.47 -4.71 -13.81
N TYR A 665 38.04 -5.80 -13.32
CA TYR A 665 39.49 -6.01 -13.22
C TYR A 665 39.96 -6.90 -14.38
N VAL A 666 40.87 -6.36 -15.19
CA VAL A 666 41.45 -7.05 -16.35
C VAL A 666 42.90 -7.39 -16.06
N LYS A 667 43.26 -8.67 -16.06
CA LYS A 667 44.64 -9.13 -15.96
C LYS A 667 45.32 -9.12 -17.33
N LEU A 668 46.51 -8.54 -17.38
CA LEU A 668 47.32 -8.44 -18.59
C LEU A 668 48.03 -9.77 -18.91
N ASN A 669 48.17 -10.09 -20.20
CA ASN A 669 48.89 -11.29 -20.63
C ASN A 669 50.42 -11.14 -20.59
N LYS A 670 50.94 -9.93 -20.84
CA LYS A 670 52.37 -9.61 -20.88
C LYS A 670 52.63 -8.31 -20.10
N PRO A 671 52.65 -8.34 -18.76
CA PRO A 671 52.92 -7.14 -17.98
C PRO A 671 54.39 -6.73 -18.10
N LYS A 672 54.68 -5.44 -18.34
CA LYS A 672 56.03 -4.88 -18.17
C LYS A 672 56.22 -4.51 -16.69
N LEU A 673 57.38 -4.86 -16.11
CA LEU A 673 57.71 -4.50 -14.73
C LEU A 673 58.32 -3.10 -14.66
N GLY A 674 57.68 -2.19 -13.90
CA GLY A 674 58.22 -0.91 -13.45
C GLY A 674 58.45 -0.88 -11.92
N GLU A 675 59.08 0.19 -11.43
CA GLU A 675 59.34 0.44 -10.00
C GLU A 675 58.03 0.78 -9.25
N GLN A 676 57.91 0.34 -8.00
CA GLN A 676 56.61 0.21 -7.31
C GLN A 676 56.47 1.14 -6.11
N VAL A 677 55.42 1.95 -6.12
CA VAL A 677 54.90 2.66 -4.95
C VAL A 677 53.37 2.49 -4.92
N ASP A 678 52.84 2.02 -3.78
CA ASP A 678 51.39 2.00 -3.55
C ASP A 678 50.90 3.45 -3.48
N VAL A 679 49.83 3.76 -4.21
CA VAL A 679 49.33 5.15 -4.31
C VAL A 679 48.40 5.46 -3.16
N GLU A 680 48.59 6.61 -2.53
CA GLU A 680 47.65 7.14 -1.53
C GLU A 680 46.30 7.45 -2.19
N LEU A 681 45.23 6.83 -1.69
CA LEU A 681 43.86 7.05 -2.18
C LEU A 681 43.30 8.38 -1.66
N ALA A 682 42.38 8.96 -2.41
CA ALA A 682 41.56 10.07 -1.94
C ALA A 682 40.70 9.62 -0.75
N ASN A 683 40.73 10.35 0.35
CA ASN A 683 39.87 10.12 1.51
C ASN A 683 38.93 11.32 1.77
N GLU A 684 37.98 11.20 2.72
CA GLU A 684 37.01 12.28 2.99
C GLU A 684 37.64 13.61 3.42
N GLN A 685 38.82 13.60 4.04
CA GLN A 685 39.53 14.82 4.45
C GLN A 685 40.13 15.56 3.25
N ASP A 686 40.40 14.85 2.15
CA ASP A 686 40.87 15.44 0.90
C ASP A 686 39.74 16.13 0.11
N LEU A 687 38.47 15.93 0.50
CA LEU A 687 37.31 16.47 -0.22
C LEU A 687 36.88 17.81 0.34
N GLU A 688 37.23 18.91 -0.33
CA GLU A 688 36.73 20.23 0.03
C GLU A 688 35.26 20.38 -0.40
N TYR A 689 34.35 20.36 0.57
CA TYR A 689 32.91 20.44 0.31
C TYR A 689 32.42 21.80 -0.23
N GLY A 690 33.32 22.77 -0.44
CA GLY A 690 33.02 24.10 -0.98
C GLY A 690 32.84 24.16 -2.51
N GLY A 691 32.86 23.01 -3.20
CA GLY A 691 32.66 22.93 -4.66
C GLY A 691 33.88 23.33 -5.50
N ASN A 692 35.03 23.52 -4.85
CA ASN A 692 36.30 23.88 -5.51
C ASN A 692 37.21 22.66 -5.75
N THR A 693 36.83 21.47 -5.28
CA THR A 693 37.63 20.26 -5.44
C THR A 693 37.76 19.92 -6.92
N CYS A 694 38.96 20.12 -7.47
CA CYS A 694 39.26 19.84 -8.87
C CYS A 694 39.54 18.35 -9.06
N VAL A 695 39.00 17.79 -10.12
CA VAL A 695 39.28 16.41 -10.54
C VAL A 695 39.74 16.38 -11.97
N THR A 696 40.58 15.40 -12.29
CA THR A 696 41.03 15.14 -13.65
C THR A 696 40.83 13.68 -14.02
N LYS A 697 40.60 13.43 -15.31
CA LYS A 697 40.63 12.08 -15.88
C LYS A 697 41.35 12.09 -17.22
N LYS A 698 41.79 10.91 -17.64
CA LYS A 698 42.21 10.65 -19.03
C LYS A 698 41.31 9.58 -19.62
N GLY A 699 40.53 9.94 -20.62
CA GLY A 699 39.65 9.02 -21.35
C GLY A 699 39.94 9.04 -22.85
N ARG A 700 39.37 8.06 -23.56
CA ARG A 700 39.54 7.93 -25.02
C ARG A 700 38.86 9.06 -25.79
N ALA A 701 37.65 9.45 -25.40
CA ALA A 701 36.82 10.38 -26.16
C ALA A 701 37.21 11.82 -25.90
N THR A 702 37.33 12.22 -24.62
CA THR A 702 37.67 13.61 -24.28
C THR A 702 39.14 13.85 -23.96
N LYS A 703 39.99 12.81 -24.01
CA LYS A 703 41.42 12.88 -23.61
C LYS A 703 41.55 13.27 -22.14
N THR A 704 42.53 14.10 -21.81
CA THR A 704 42.68 14.66 -20.47
C THR A 704 41.71 15.82 -20.29
N THR A 705 40.81 15.67 -19.32
CA THR A 705 39.80 16.68 -18.99
C THR A 705 39.78 16.95 -17.49
N GLU A 706 39.25 18.10 -17.13
CA GLU A 706 39.08 18.54 -15.75
C GLU A 706 37.63 18.85 -15.45
N GLY A 707 37.25 18.67 -14.20
CA GLY A 707 35.90 18.90 -13.71
C GLY A 707 35.93 19.31 -12.24
N PHE A 708 34.73 19.56 -11.71
CA PHE A 708 34.55 19.92 -10.30
C PHE A 708 33.76 18.84 -9.59
N LEU A 709 34.32 18.30 -8.52
CA LEU A 709 33.62 17.35 -7.69
C LEU A 709 32.51 18.07 -6.92
N ASN A 710 31.28 17.61 -7.09
CA ASN A 710 30.17 18.06 -6.28
C ASN A 710 30.26 17.41 -4.90
N PRO A 711 30.14 18.18 -3.80
CA PRO A 711 30.09 17.64 -2.45
C PRO A 711 28.92 16.66 -2.22
N GLU A 712 27.85 16.76 -3.00
CA GLU A 712 26.68 15.91 -2.90
C GLU A 712 26.87 14.59 -3.67
N LYS A 713 26.29 13.51 -3.15
CA LYS A 713 26.27 12.21 -3.81
C LYS A 713 25.09 12.11 -4.78
N LEU A 714 25.26 11.31 -5.80
CA LEU A 714 24.30 11.07 -6.86
C LEU A 714 23.93 9.59 -6.87
N SER A 715 22.63 9.29 -6.99
CA SER A 715 22.18 7.97 -7.40
C SER A 715 21.65 8.05 -8.83
N VAL A 716 22.07 7.12 -9.69
CA VAL A 716 21.69 7.10 -11.11
C VAL A 716 20.88 5.87 -11.45
N CYS A 717 19.89 6.02 -12.32
CA CYS A 717 19.01 4.94 -12.75
C CYS A 717 18.99 4.84 -14.26
N MET A 718 19.45 3.71 -14.78
CA MET A 718 19.52 3.44 -16.20
C MET A 718 18.46 2.44 -16.60
N THR A 719 17.67 2.78 -17.63
CA THR A 719 16.73 1.83 -18.21
C THR A 719 17.51 0.80 -19.01
N HIS A 720 17.20 -0.47 -18.83
CA HIS A 720 17.87 -1.51 -19.61
C HIS A 720 17.48 -1.37 -21.09
N GLU A 721 18.49 -1.31 -21.97
CA GLU A 721 18.31 -1.07 -23.42
C GLU A 721 17.48 -2.18 -24.10
N THR A 722 17.66 -3.43 -23.67
CA THR A 722 17.03 -4.61 -24.27
C THR A 722 15.84 -5.18 -23.50
N HIS A 723 15.65 -4.82 -22.22
CA HIS A 723 14.62 -5.43 -21.38
C HIS A 723 13.40 -4.52 -21.21
N SER A 724 12.21 -5.11 -21.35
CA SER A 724 10.94 -4.40 -21.12
C SER A 724 10.74 -4.15 -19.62
N GLY A 725 11.02 -2.92 -19.15
CA GLY A 725 10.68 -2.48 -17.80
C GLY A 725 11.72 -2.68 -16.70
N ALA A 726 12.85 -3.34 -16.99
CA ALA A 726 13.94 -3.49 -16.02
C ALA A 726 14.85 -2.24 -15.99
N PHE A 727 15.42 -1.96 -14.82
CA PHE A 727 16.33 -0.83 -14.61
C PHE A 727 17.52 -1.19 -13.71
N LEU A 728 18.64 -0.49 -13.92
CA LEU A 728 19.86 -0.57 -13.13
C LEU A 728 19.97 0.71 -12.29
N TYR A 729 19.96 0.58 -10.97
CA TYR A 729 20.03 1.69 -10.02
C TYR A 729 21.33 1.62 -9.22
N PHE A 730 22.17 2.64 -9.34
CA PHE A 730 23.45 2.74 -8.66
C PHE A 730 23.38 3.84 -7.61
N GLU A 731 23.63 3.49 -6.36
CA GLU A 731 23.54 4.41 -5.22
C GLU A 731 24.89 5.06 -4.89
N GLU A 732 24.86 6.23 -4.24
CA GLU A 732 26.03 6.81 -3.58
C GLU A 732 27.26 7.03 -4.49
N CYS A 733 27.05 7.32 -5.77
CA CYS A 733 28.11 7.67 -6.72
C CYS A 733 28.63 9.09 -6.44
N TYR A 734 29.89 9.34 -6.78
CA TYR A 734 30.41 10.71 -6.87
C TYR A 734 29.82 11.40 -8.09
N GLN A 735 29.57 12.70 -7.97
CA GLN A 735 29.11 13.57 -9.03
C GLN A 735 30.23 14.52 -9.44
N VAL A 736 30.62 14.50 -10.72
CA VAL A 736 31.57 15.45 -11.29
C VAL A 736 30.85 16.33 -12.29
N ASN A 737 30.88 17.64 -12.07
CA ASN A 737 30.34 18.62 -13.00
C ASN A 737 31.39 18.97 -14.06
N ASP A 738 30.93 19.22 -15.28
CA ASP A 738 31.76 19.76 -16.35
C ASP A 738 32.39 21.11 -15.96
N ASN A 739 33.53 21.43 -16.57
CA ASN A 739 34.15 22.74 -16.43
C ASN A 739 33.82 23.65 -17.64
N GLN A 740 34.31 24.89 -17.63
CA GLN A 740 34.09 25.83 -18.74
C GLN A 740 34.79 25.43 -20.05
N SER A 741 35.82 24.58 -19.99
CA SER A 741 36.60 24.17 -21.16
C SER A 741 35.92 23.08 -21.99
N GLY A 742 34.90 22.42 -21.45
CA GLY A 742 34.13 21.40 -22.16
C GLY A 742 33.62 20.28 -21.26
N PRO A 743 33.02 19.24 -21.86
CA PRO A 743 32.49 18.11 -21.11
C PRO A 743 33.62 17.32 -20.44
N PHE A 744 33.45 17.00 -19.16
CA PHE A 744 34.39 16.17 -18.42
C PHE A 744 34.46 14.76 -19.02
N PHE A 745 33.32 14.19 -19.39
CA PHE A 745 33.15 12.80 -19.80
C PHE A 745 32.18 12.70 -20.98
N LEU A 746 32.48 11.88 -21.99
CA LEU A 746 31.58 11.57 -23.10
C LEU A 746 31.52 10.06 -23.36
N GLU A 747 30.64 9.64 -24.27
CA GLU A 747 30.63 8.27 -24.78
C GLU A 747 32.00 7.86 -25.35
N GLY A 748 32.52 6.71 -24.90
CA GLY A 748 33.88 6.22 -25.09
C GLY A 748 34.77 6.37 -23.85
N ASP A 749 34.41 7.23 -22.89
CA ASP A 749 35.22 7.46 -21.68
C ASP A 749 34.92 6.48 -20.52
N SER A 750 33.87 5.66 -20.60
CA SER A 750 33.55 4.69 -19.55
C SER A 750 34.76 3.84 -19.18
N GLY A 751 35.03 3.73 -17.88
CA GLY A 751 36.20 3.04 -17.35
C GLY A 751 37.39 3.94 -17.04
N SER A 752 37.35 5.22 -17.42
CA SER A 752 38.44 6.17 -17.11
C SER A 752 38.64 6.34 -15.61
N GLY A 753 39.89 6.34 -15.17
CA GLY A 753 40.28 6.65 -13.81
C GLY A 753 40.17 8.15 -13.53
N VAL A 754 39.46 8.50 -12.46
CA VAL A 754 39.28 9.87 -11.97
C VAL A 754 40.19 10.09 -10.78
N TYR A 755 40.94 11.18 -10.81
CA TYR A 755 41.88 11.57 -9.77
C TYR A 755 41.50 12.91 -9.17
N LEU A 756 41.73 13.10 -7.87
CA LEU A 756 41.79 14.43 -7.27
C LEU A 756 43.03 15.16 -7.78
N ARG A 757 42.86 16.43 -8.15
CA ARG A 757 43.92 17.33 -8.57
C ARG A 757 43.98 18.51 -7.60
N ASP A 758 45.17 18.82 -7.11
CA ASP A 758 45.42 20.06 -6.40
C ASP A 758 45.80 21.14 -7.44
N PRO A 759 44.94 22.13 -7.72
CA PRO A 759 45.24 23.15 -8.71
C PRO A 759 46.36 24.09 -8.25
N SER A 760 46.73 24.09 -6.97
CA SER A 760 47.79 24.93 -6.42
C SER A 760 49.19 24.30 -6.48
N ASP A 761 49.28 22.99 -6.73
CA ASP A 761 50.55 22.26 -6.82
C ASP A 761 50.45 21.14 -7.87
N GLU A 762 50.91 21.43 -9.09
CA GLU A 762 50.93 20.45 -10.19
C GLU A 762 51.92 19.30 -9.96
N ASN A 763 52.87 19.45 -9.03
CA ASN A 763 53.84 18.39 -8.70
C ASN A 763 53.32 17.43 -7.64
N LYS A 764 52.19 17.74 -7.00
CA LYS A 764 51.59 16.89 -5.98
C LYS A 764 51.02 15.62 -6.64
N PRO A 765 51.30 14.42 -6.09
CA PRO A 765 50.78 13.17 -6.64
C PRO A 765 49.26 13.18 -6.73
N LEU A 766 48.75 12.78 -7.89
CA LEU A 766 47.31 12.62 -8.12
C LEU A 766 46.77 11.47 -7.26
N LYS A 767 45.73 11.75 -6.46
CA LYS A 767 45.08 10.74 -5.61
C LYS A 767 43.91 10.08 -6.35
N PRO A 768 43.90 8.74 -6.52
CA PRO A 768 42.77 8.02 -7.11
C PRO A 768 41.46 8.27 -6.36
N LEU A 769 40.40 8.61 -7.08
CA LEU A 769 39.05 8.86 -6.54
C LEU A 769 38.05 7.79 -6.98
N GLY A 770 38.05 7.42 -8.26
CA GLY A 770 37.00 6.55 -8.79
C GLY A 770 37.06 6.22 -10.28
N ILE A 771 36.11 5.41 -10.74
CA ILE A 771 35.94 5.05 -12.16
C ILE A 771 34.71 5.76 -12.72
N ALA A 772 34.87 6.54 -13.78
CA ALA A 772 33.74 7.21 -14.45
C ALA A 772 32.98 6.21 -15.36
N PHE A 773 31.65 6.20 -15.30
CA PHE A 773 30.86 5.18 -16.02
C PHE A 773 29.58 5.70 -16.69
N ALA A 774 28.94 6.75 -16.16
CA ALA A 774 27.70 7.28 -16.71
C ALA A 774 27.67 8.80 -16.72
N ARG A 775 26.83 9.37 -17.60
CA ARG A 775 26.66 10.82 -17.78
C ARG A 775 25.19 11.21 -17.73
N MET A 776 24.93 12.33 -17.07
CA MET A 776 23.64 13.05 -17.07
C MET A 776 23.86 14.49 -17.50
N ASN A 777 23.44 14.87 -18.71
CA ASN A 777 23.67 16.22 -19.29
C ASN A 777 25.08 16.80 -19.04
N SER A 778 25.31 17.58 -17.96
CA SER A 778 26.60 18.18 -17.56
C SER A 778 27.24 17.57 -16.30
N ILE A 779 26.76 16.40 -15.89
CA ILE A 779 27.12 15.66 -14.68
C ILE A 779 27.66 14.29 -15.08
N THR A 780 28.74 13.85 -14.44
CA THR A 780 29.32 12.52 -14.60
C THR A 780 29.21 11.74 -13.29
N ALA A 781 28.72 10.51 -13.36
CA ALA A 781 28.69 9.58 -12.25
C ALA A 781 30.00 8.77 -12.19
N VAL A 782 30.58 8.71 -10.99
CA VAL A 782 31.88 8.08 -10.75
C VAL A 782 31.75 7.10 -9.57
N CYS A 783 32.10 5.83 -9.80
CA CYS A 783 32.13 4.79 -8.76
C CYS A 783 33.27 5.06 -7.78
N GLN A 784 33.09 4.73 -6.51
CA GLN A 784 34.10 4.96 -5.47
C GLN A 784 35.22 3.93 -5.55
N ILE A 785 36.48 4.38 -5.60
CA ILE A 785 37.61 3.49 -5.87
C ILE A 785 37.86 2.49 -4.73
N GLU A 786 37.72 2.90 -3.48
CA GLU A 786 38.01 2.07 -2.31
C GLU A 786 37.18 0.77 -2.30
N GLU A 787 35.89 0.88 -2.58
CA GLU A 787 34.98 -0.26 -2.62
C GLU A 787 35.33 -1.22 -3.77
N ILE A 788 35.76 -0.71 -4.92
CA ILE A 788 36.21 -1.53 -6.05
C ILE A 788 37.46 -2.33 -5.67
N LEU A 789 38.44 -1.69 -5.03
CA LEU A 789 39.69 -2.33 -4.62
C LEU A 789 39.44 -3.43 -3.58
N ASN A 790 38.52 -3.20 -2.65
CA ASN A 790 38.11 -4.19 -1.65
C ASN A 790 37.31 -5.34 -2.26
N ALA A 791 36.39 -5.05 -3.20
CA ALA A 791 35.59 -6.06 -3.87
C ALA A 791 36.45 -7.05 -4.69
N PHE A 792 37.46 -6.54 -5.40
CA PHE A 792 38.32 -7.36 -6.26
C PHE A 792 39.62 -7.85 -5.59
N ASP A 793 39.87 -7.43 -4.34
CA ASP A 793 41.10 -7.74 -3.59
C ASP A 793 42.39 -7.34 -4.34
N ILE A 794 42.44 -6.07 -4.75
CA ILE A 794 43.51 -5.46 -5.56
C ILE A 794 44.00 -4.12 -4.98
N SER A 795 45.17 -3.66 -5.42
CA SER A 795 45.74 -2.35 -5.06
C SER A 795 46.18 -1.58 -6.29
N ILE A 796 46.03 -0.24 -6.27
CA ILE A 796 46.53 0.65 -7.33
C ILE A 796 48.05 0.81 -7.20
N CYS A 797 48.75 0.78 -8.33
CA CYS A 797 50.20 0.94 -8.40
C CYS A 797 50.54 2.13 -9.31
N GLN A 798 51.62 2.87 -9.02
CA GLN A 798 52.23 3.76 -10.01
C GLN A 798 52.99 2.94 -11.09
N GLU A 799 52.94 3.43 -12.33
CA GLU A 799 53.67 2.95 -13.52
C GLU A 799 53.64 1.44 -13.82
N VAL A 800 52.50 0.96 -14.31
CA VAL A 800 52.51 -0.14 -15.29
C VAL A 800 52.61 0.52 -16.66
N VAL A 801 53.72 0.29 -17.38
CA VAL A 801 53.75 0.55 -18.83
C VAL A 801 52.73 -0.41 -19.44
N LEU A 802 51.54 0.11 -19.74
CA LEU A 802 50.51 -0.70 -20.36
C LEU A 802 51.05 -1.10 -21.74
N PRO A 803 50.69 -2.28 -22.28
CA PRO A 803 51.15 -2.70 -23.61
C PRO A 803 50.86 -1.66 -24.71
N MET A 804 49.94 -0.74 -24.44
CA MET A 804 49.46 0.34 -25.30
C MET A 804 50.38 1.58 -25.33
N ASP A 805 51.38 1.66 -24.44
CA ASP A 805 52.32 2.80 -24.33
C ASP A 805 53.59 2.62 -25.20
N VAL A 806 53.67 1.54 -25.99
CA VAL A 806 54.93 1.08 -26.61
C VAL A 806 55.07 1.45 -28.10
N ASP A 807 54.01 1.93 -28.74
CA ASP A 807 54.05 2.40 -30.12
C ASP A 807 53.68 3.90 -30.18
N GLN A 808 54.66 4.77 -29.93
CA GLN A 808 54.63 6.18 -30.33
C GLN A 808 55.70 6.46 -31.39
#